data_AF-A0A3D3UY68-F1
#
_entry.id   AF-A0A3D3UY68-F1
#
_cell.length_a   1.000
_cell.length_b   1.000
_cell.length_c   1.000
_cell.angle_alpha   90.00
_cell.angle_beta   90.00
_cell.angle_gamma   90.00
#
_symmetry.space_group_name_H-M   'P 1'
#
loop_
_entity.id
_entity.type
_entity.pdbx_description
1 polymer ?
#
loop_
_entity_poly.entity_id
_entity_poly.type
_entity_poly.pdbx_seq_one_letter_code
_entity_poly.pdbx_strand_id
1 'polypeptide(L)'
;MTAVQRFSIWSVVVSVFIIGGFAAGAGERQKVDELIGKLGERDWQNAVDALAKIGEPAVESLILTLRDRSVKTWIVHARAVNTLAKIGSQRAVEAVVKSVEDAGLNQYVRGSAVLAVAEIKPKEAAEVLSRVSRDKNQFVRWKCAQALGILGKKEGTDTLVRILSDEDKYVRAAAARSLGQVKSENAGDDLINALKDEHWLVRLNVREALLQIGEAIDDRLIAALKDKNSSVRWQTACVLGRIKSDKAIKPLIEALADADWMVRDEAAVALTKFDSGKVTEPLGDALNDKSDYIREGAGWILDQIKSNRVIKEEPSRGMTSRKIPPEKIYCGQNVYPCYPATLDAKPDIPSPYTTLGAVEVVTAFTKEGKYVLVPVTVENGKPLNYKQNQWGKGRQLEVDADDFPTLARTGLHSDAELSRTKMITGRSIVEIAELGRPGRSSGAGFMSDDEDIISILRGDNYLVMKLGLRHPQTARPLFHIWNMIVRDVELNRLGRFWEHFEYILYNGQKVFLKGGGSKGWQESLFDDEILGKFQIEIWREPNQDDKAFLLKKYPDLANDQMAAMLKKLSHIYTGEMVPYYIMRYGFYEGHTDYRADPVAIAWIFGLKSLEQIEAEFDGRLEEVLTQHFTREAFTRN
;
A
#
# COMPACT_ATOMS: atom_id res chain seq x y z
N MET A 1 29.51 12.87 47.33
CA MET A 1 28.25 13.07 48.09
C MET A 1 27.56 14.31 47.56
N THR A 2 26.24 14.20 47.31
CA THR A 2 25.18 15.23 47.45
C THR A 2 25.40 16.62 46.82
N ALA A 3 24.75 17.09 45.75
CA ALA A 3 23.36 17.04 45.25
C ALA A 3 22.51 18.29 45.56
N VAL A 4 21.73 18.72 44.55
CA VAL A 4 20.62 19.71 44.53
C VAL A 4 20.98 21.21 44.56
N GLN A 5 20.85 21.85 43.40
CA GLN A 5 20.45 23.27 43.26
C GLN A 5 18.97 23.35 42.85
N ARG A 6 18.20 24.29 43.40
CA ARG A 6 16.89 24.71 42.85
C ARG A 6 16.40 26.04 43.46
N PHE A 7 15.92 26.96 42.61
CA PHE A 7 15.10 28.17 42.91
C PHE A 7 15.78 29.32 43.72
N SER A 8 15.52 30.64 43.51
CA SER A 8 14.64 31.36 42.54
C SER A 8 14.75 32.91 42.60
N ILE A 9 14.09 33.59 41.63
CA ILE A 9 13.43 34.93 41.68
C ILE A 9 14.20 36.21 41.21
N TRP A 10 13.38 37.06 40.57
CA TRP A 10 13.52 38.32 39.81
C TRP A 10 14.21 39.55 40.43
N SER A 11 14.56 40.51 39.53
CA SER A 11 14.52 41.97 39.76
C SER A 11 14.15 42.78 38.49
N VAL A 12 12.96 43.42 38.49
CA VAL A 12 12.62 44.86 38.23
C VAL A 12 13.44 45.65 37.17
N VAL A 13 12.82 46.38 36.20
CA VAL A 13 12.34 47.81 36.27
C VAL A 13 11.18 48.11 35.28
N VAL A 14 10.34 49.11 35.61
CA VAL A 14 9.08 49.54 34.94
C VAL A 14 9.16 50.95 34.32
N SER A 15 8.48 51.18 33.18
CA SER A 15 8.00 52.47 32.61
C SER A 15 7.29 52.22 31.25
N VAL A 16 6.24 52.92 30.75
CA VAL A 16 5.36 54.02 31.22
C VAL A 16 3.89 53.73 30.77
N PHE A 17 2.91 54.47 31.31
CA PHE A 17 1.49 54.59 30.89
C PHE A 17 1.30 55.47 29.61
N ILE A 18 0.15 55.61 28.90
CA ILE A 18 -1.24 55.07 28.94
C ILE A 18 -1.95 55.26 27.56
N ILE A 19 -2.99 54.46 27.23
CA ILE A 19 -4.31 54.83 26.60
C ILE A 19 -5.13 53.53 26.39
N GLY A 20 -6.41 53.51 26.79
CA GLY A 20 -7.37 52.47 26.33
C GLY A 20 -7.73 51.32 27.30
N GLY A 21 -8.17 51.66 28.53
CA GLY A 21 -8.98 50.87 29.46
C GLY A 21 -9.17 49.34 29.33
N PHE A 22 -8.55 48.59 30.22
CA PHE A 22 -9.24 47.75 31.24
C PHE A 22 -8.21 47.33 32.29
N ALA A 23 -8.31 47.87 33.52
CA ALA A 23 -7.39 47.52 34.59
C ALA A 23 -7.86 46.26 35.30
N ALA A 24 -7.40 45.10 34.81
CA ALA A 24 -7.56 43.82 35.51
C ALA A 24 -7.01 43.96 36.94
N GLY A 25 -7.77 43.49 37.94
CA GLY A 25 -7.35 43.58 39.34
C GLY A 25 -6.05 42.79 39.58
N ALA A 26 -5.25 43.18 40.57
CA ALA A 26 -3.95 42.51 40.81
C ALA A 26 -4.08 40.97 40.99
N GLY A 27 -5.15 40.50 41.65
CA GLY A 27 -5.46 39.08 41.76
C GLY A 27 -5.99 38.41 40.49
N GLU A 28 -6.59 39.17 39.57
CA GLU A 28 -6.99 38.67 38.24
C GLU A 28 -5.77 38.47 37.34
N ARG A 29 -4.81 39.41 37.38
CA ARG A 29 -3.52 39.27 36.68
C ARG A 29 -2.73 38.06 37.20
N GLN A 30 -2.63 37.91 38.53
CA GLN A 30 -1.99 36.75 39.15
C GLN A 30 -2.64 35.42 38.71
N LYS A 31 -3.98 35.39 38.60
CA LYS A 31 -4.74 34.22 38.11
C LYS A 31 -4.49 33.93 36.63
N VAL A 32 -4.38 34.95 35.77
CA VAL A 32 -3.99 34.79 34.36
C VAL A 32 -2.59 34.18 34.25
N ASP A 33 -1.62 34.70 35.00
CA ASP A 33 -0.24 34.23 34.94
C ASP A 33 -0.10 32.79 35.47
N GLU A 34 -0.86 32.40 36.51
CA GLU A 34 -0.94 31.01 37.00
C GLU A 34 -1.51 30.05 35.92
N LEU A 35 -2.58 30.47 35.23
CA LEU A 35 -3.19 29.69 34.14
C LEU A 35 -2.26 29.56 32.93
N ILE A 36 -1.45 30.59 32.63
CA ILE A 36 -0.43 30.54 31.57
C ILE A 36 0.66 29.52 31.91
N GLY A 37 1.11 29.43 33.17
CA GLY A 37 2.02 28.37 33.61
C GLY A 37 1.49 26.97 33.30
N LYS A 38 0.19 26.75 33.55
CA LYS A 38 -0.51 25.47 33.29
C LYS A 38 -0.68 25.15 31.79
N LEU A 39 -0.44 26.09 30.88
CA LEU A 39 -0.38 25.80 29.44
C LEU A 39 0.80 24.87 29.07
N GLY A 40 1.79 24.68 29.95
CA GLY A 40 2.85 23.67 29.78
C GLY A 40 2.47 22.27 30.26
N GLU A 41 1.40 22.14 31.03
CA GLU A 41 1.16 20.95 31.86
C GLU A 41 0.21 19.92 31.20
N ARG A 42 -0.14 18.87 31.97
CA ARG A 42 -1.04 17.79 31.54
C ARG A 42 -2.50 18.23 31.45
N ASP A 43 -2.93 19.17 32.30
CA ASP A 43 -4.30 19.68 32.39
C ASP A 43 -4.51 21.02 31.64
N TRP A 44 -3.78 21.17 30.53
CA TRP A 44 -3.73 22.42 29.77
C TRP A 44 -5.08 22.81 29.13
N GLN A 45 -5.99 21.86 28.87
CA GLN A 45 -7.32 22.17 28.32
C GLN A 45 -8.13 23.04 29.28
N ASN A 46 -8.14 22.71 30.57
CA ASN A 46 -8.79 23.51 31.61
C ASN A 46 -8.18 24.92 31.69
N ALA A 47 -6.86 25.04 31.52
CA ALA A 47 -6.18 26.34 31.48
C ALA A 47 -6.60 27.18 30.26
N VAL A 48 -6.63 26.58 29.06
CA VAL A 48 -7.11 27.23 27.83
C VAL A 48 -8.56 27.70 27.97
N ASP A 49 -9.45 26.85 28.48
CA ASP A 49 -10.87 27.21 28.62
C ASP A 49 -11.14 28.22 29.74
N ALA A 50 -10.33 28.22 30.80
CA ALA A 50 -10.37 29.25 31.83
C ALA A 50 -9.86 30.61 31.31
N LEU A 51 -8.76 30.64 30.56
CA LEU A 51 -8.22 31.86 29.93
C LEU A 51 -9.17 32.40 28.86
N ALA A 52 -9.79 31.54 28.04
CA ALA A 52 -10.81 31.94 27.08
C ALA A 52 -12.04 32.57 27.75
N LYS A 53 -12.46 32.05 28.92
CA LYS A 53 -13.54 32.64 29.74
C LYS A 53 -13.16 33.97 30.40
N ILE A 54 -11.88 34.23 30.65
CA ILE A 54 -11.39 35.54 31.13
C ILE A 54 -11.49 36.57 30.00
N GLY A 55 -11.15 36.20 28.76
CA GLY A 55 -11.31 37.08 27.59
C GLY A 55 -10.19 38.12 27.46
N GLU A 56 -10.54 39.37 27.11
CA GLU A 56 -9.59 40.46 26.82
C GLU A 56 -8.49 40.68 27.89
N PRO A 57 -8.76 40.59 29.22
CA PRO A 57 -7.72 40.71 30.26
C PRO A 57 -6.56 39.71 30.12
N ALA A 58 -6.77 38.55 29.49
CA ALA A 58 -5.73 37.54 29.27
C ALA A 58 -4.86 37.82 28.02
N VAL A 59 -5.31 38.69 27.10
CA VAL A 59 -4.72 38.85 25.76
C VAL A 59 -3.28 39.36 25.81
N GLU A 60 -2.95 40.32 26.68
CA GLU A 60 -1.58 40.84 26.79
C GLU A 60 -0.60 39.78 27.30
N SER A 61 -0.92 39.05 28.39
CA SER A 61 -0.03 37.99 28.90
C SER A 61 0.14 36.85 27.89
N LEU A 62 -0.90 36.53 27.09
CA LEU A 62 -0.79 35.57 25.99
C LEU A 62 0.10 36.08 24.85
N ILE A 63 0.01 37.37 24.47
CA ILE A 63 0.92 37.99 23.48
C ILE A 63 2.36 38.02 23.98
N LEU A 64 2.58 38.33 25.26
CA LEU A 64 3.91 38.26 25.89
C LEU A 64 4.45 36.83 25.88
N THR A 65 3.60 35.83 26.15
CA THR A 65 3.95 34.41 26.04
C THR A 65 4.42 34.08 24.62
N LEU A 66 3.77 34.57 23.57
CA LEU A 66 4.20 34.36 22.18
C LEU A 66 5.51 35.09 21.80
N ARG A 67 5.93 36.09 22.58
CA ARG A 67 7.20 36.81 22.39
C ARG A 67 8.35 36.18 23.18
N ASP A 68 8.07 35.43 24.24
CA ASP A 68 9.10 34.86 25.11
C ASP A 68 9.89 33.73 24.41
N ARG A 69 11.08 34.08 23.90
CA ARG A 69 11.99 33.12 23.26
C ARG A 69 12.71 32.20 24.26
N SER A 70 12.55 32.40 25.58
CA SER A 70 13.09 31.49 26.61
C SER A 70 12.22 30.23 26.77
N VAL A 71 10.93 30.29 26.41
CA VAL A 71 10.02 29.15 26.40
C VAL A 71 10.36 28.21 25.25
N LYS A 72 11.26 27.26 25.52
CA LYS A 72 11.74 26.27 24.54
C LYS A 72 10.64 25.33 24.03
N THR A 73 9.58 25.13 24.80
CA THR A 73 8.51 24.19 24.45
C THR A 73 7.46 24.88 23.58
N TRP A 74 7.56 24.68 22.26
CA TRP A 74 6.64 25.24 21.26
C TRP A 74 5.15 25.02 21.58
N ILE A 75 4.81 23.96 22.32
CA ILE A 75 3.43 23.62 22.69
C ILE A 75 2.75 24.72 23.51
N VAL A 76 3.52 25.48 24.32
CA VAL A 76 2.98 26.59 25.12
C VAL A 76 2.56 27.74 24.20
N HIS A 77 3.39 28.09 23.22
CA HIS A 77 3.04 29.09 22.20
C HIS A 77 1.86 28.63 21.35
N ALA A 78 1.82 27.36 20.90
CA ALA A 78 0.68 26.84 20.14
C ALA A 78 -0.63 26.86 20.95
N ARG A 79 -0.58 26.53 22.25
CA ARG A 79 -1.73 26.66 23.15
C ARG A 79 -2.13 28.12 23.39
N ALA A 80 -1.17 29.04 23.49
CA ALA A 80 -1.43 30.48 23.59
C ALA A 80 -2.09 31.05 22.32
N VAL A 81 -1.63 30.66 21.12
CA VAL A 81 -2.31 30.96 19.84
C VAL A 81 -3.76 30.46 19.86
N ASN A 82 -3.99 29.19 20.24
CA ASN A 82 -5.34 28.63 20.29
C ASN A 82 -6.24 29.33 21.34
N THR A 83 -5.65 29.82 22.43
CA THR A 83 -6.38 30.59 23.46
C THR A 83 -6.78 31.97 22.93
N LEU A 84 -5.85 32.68 22.26
CA LEU A 84 -6.15 33.95 21.59
C LEU A 84 -7.23 33.78 20.51
N ALA A 85 -7.18 32.68 19.75
CA ALA A 85 -8.21 32.32 18.78
C ALA A 85 -9.59 32.17 19.42
N LYS A 86 -9.68 31.43 20.54
CA LYS A 86 -10.93 31.28 21.32
C LYS A 86 -11.44 32.59 21.93
N ILE A 87 -10.55 33.52 22.29
CA ILE A 87 -10.94 34.84 22.82
C ILE A 87 -11.57 35.71 21.72
N GLY A 88 -11.07 35.65 20.49
CA GLY A 88 -11.71 36.23 19.30
C GLY A 88 -11.79 37.77 19.25
N SER A 89 -11.25 38.48 20.23
CA SER A 89 -11.20 39.96 20.21
C SER A 89 -10.30 40.47 19.09
N GLN A 90 -10.53 41.71 18.62
CA GLN A 90 -9.73 42.28 17.53
C GLN A 90 -8.21 42.18 17.80
N ARG A 91 -7.79 42.50 19.02
CA ARG A 91 -6.38 42.45 19.44
C ARG A 91 -5.84 41.01 19.45
N ALA A 92 -6.64 40.06 19.90
CA ALA A 92 -6.27 38.64 19.87
C ALA A 92 -6.14 38.12 18.43
N VAL A 93 -7.06 38.50 17.53
CA VAL A 93 -7.00 38.16 16.10
C VAL A 93 -5.75 38.73 15.43
N GLU A 94 -5.44 40.01 15.65
CA GLU A 94 -4.22 40.64 15.13
C GLU A 94 -2.94 39.92 15.60
N ALA A 95 -2.92 39.40 16.83
CA ALA A 95 -1.80 38.61 17.36
C ALA A 95 -1.70 37.22 16.72
N VAL A 96 -2.82 36.53 16.50
CA VAL A 96 -2.87 35.24 15.80
C VAL A 96 -2.40 35.41 14.34
N VAL A 97 -2.88 36.42 13.62
CA VAL A 97 -2.44 36.74 12.25
C VAL A 97 -0.93 37.01 12.18
N LYS A 98 -0.39 37.86 13.07
CA LYS A 98 1.06 38.14 13.12
C LYS A 98 1.89 36.89 13.41
N SER A 99 1.38 35.95 14.20
CA SER A 99 2.06 34.70 14.55
C SER A 99 2.21 33.72 13.38
N VAL A 100 1.43 33.90 12.30
CA VAL A 100 1.56 33.10 11.09
C VAL A 100 2.85 33.44 10.33
N GLU A 101 3.22 34.72 10.28
CA GLU A 101 4.36 35.23 9.49
C GLU A 101 5.64 35.47 10.33
N ASP A 102 5.58 35.34 11.67
CA ASP A 102 6.74 35.44 12.56
C ASP A 102 7.72 34.26 12.35
N ALA A 103 8.77 34.51 11.57
CA ALA A 103 9.85 33.55 11.30
C ALA A 103 10.67 33.16 12.54
N GLY A 104 10.53 33.86 13.67
CA GLY A 104 11.11 33.50 14.96
C GLY A 104 10.26 32.51 15.77
N LEU A 105 9.03 32.21 15.33
CA LEU A 105 8.20 31.15 15.91
C LEU A 105 8.48 29.79 15.24
N ASN A 106 8.42 28.73 16.06
CA ASN A 106 8.53 27.36 15.59
C ASN A 106 7.40 27.01 14.59
N GLN A 107 7.71 26.23 13.55
CA GLN A 107 6.78 25.88 12.47
C GLN A 107 5.46 25.25 12.94
N TYR A 108 5.46 24.52 14.07
CA TYR A 108 4.24 23.94 14.63
C TYR A 108 3.30 25.01 15.21
N VAL A 109 3.85 26.06 15.82
CA VAL A 109 3.10 27.23 16.31
C VAL A 109 2.50 28.00 15.15
N ARG A 110 3.32 28.26 14.12
CA ARG A 110 2.89 28.95 12.89
C ARG A 110 1.78 28.16 12.19
N GLY A 111 1.91 26.83 12.10
CA GLY A 111 0.88 25.95 11.55
C GLY A 111 -0.42 25.91 12.38
N SER A 112 -0.35 26.03 13.72
CA SER A 112 -1.55 26.24 14.56
C SER A 112 -2.21 27.59 14.30
N ALA A 113 -1.41 28.66 14.17
CA ALA A 113 -1.92 30.00 13.85
C ALA A 113 -2.61 30.03 12.47
N VAL A 114 -2.08 29.30 11.48
CA VAL A 114 -2.67 29.15 10.15
C VAL A 114 -4.08 28.56 10.20
N LEU A 115 -4.31 27.51 10.99
CA LEU A 115 -5.64 26.95 11.18
C LEU A 115 -6.56 27.92 11.93
N ALA A 116 -6.08 28.53 13.01
CA ALA A 116 -6.84 29.49 13.80
C ALA A 116 -7.29 30.72 12.98
N VAL A 117 -6.45 31.26 12.08
CA VAL A 117 -6.82 32.37 11.20
C VAL A 117 -8.02 32.03 10.31
N ALA A 118 -8.11 30.80 9.81
CA ALA A 118 -9.24 30.36 8.98
C ALA A 118 -10.56 30.24 9.78
N GLU A 119 -10.48 29.88 11.06
CA GLU A 119 -11.67 29.77 11.93
C GLU A 119 -12.24 31.14 12.35
N ILE A 120 -11.38 32.15 12.60
CA ILE A 120 -11.84 33.41 13.24
C ILE A 120 -12.33 34.46 12.23
N LYS A 121 -11.69 34.61 11.07
CA LYS A 121 -12.05 35.64 10.08
C LYS A 121 -11.90 35.16 8.62
N PRO A 122 -12.89 34.44 8.06
CA PRO A 122 -12.78 33.83 6.75
C PRO A 122 -12.39 34.76 5.58
N LYS A 123 -12.86 36.01 5.58
CA LYS A 123 -12.58 36.99 4.50
C LYS A 123 -11.17 37.58 4.55
N GLU A 124 -10.63 37.84 5.74
CA GLU A 124 -9.27 38.38 5.91
C GLU A 124 -8.22 37.27 5.85
N ALA A 125 -8.59 36.03 6.20
CA ALA A 125 -7.73 34.85 6.13
C ALA A 125 -7.20 34.55 4.72
N ALA A 126 -7.99 34.79 3.67
CA ALA A 126 -7.64 34.42 2.30
C ALA A 126 -6.32 35.06 1.82
N GLU A 127 -6.09 36.33 2.12
CA GLU A 127 -4.87 37.05 1.73
C GLU A 127 -3.64 36.52 2.48
N VAL A 128 -3.78 36.26 3.78
CA VAL A 128 -2.73 35.68 4.64
C VAL A 128 -2.38 34.27 4.16
N LEU A 129 -3.36 33.40 3.91
CA LEU A 129 -3.14 32.05 3.42
C LEU A 129 -2.54 32.05 1.99
N SER A 130 -2.90 33.02 1.14
CA SER A 130 -2.25 33.18 -0.18
C SER A 130 -0.75 33.47 -0.07
N ARG A 131 -0.30 34.25 0.93
CA ARG A 131 1.14 34.41 1.20
C ARG A 131 1.76 33.14 1.77
N VAL A 132 1.11 32.54 2.78
CA VAL A 132 1.65 31.45 3.60
C VAL A 132 1.70 30.11 2.86
N SER A 133 0.89 29.94 1.82
CA SER A 133 1.00 28.83 0.86
C SER A 133 2.30 28.85 0.03
N ARG A 134 3.22 29.79 0.29
CA ARG A 134 4.60 29.83 -0.23
C ARG A 134 5.65 29.77 0.88
N ASP A 135 5.28 29.36 2.09
CA ASP A 135 6.21 29.29 3.22
C ASP A 135 7.36 28.29 2.96
N LYS A 136 8.55 28.60 3.48
CA LYS A 136 9.73 27.73 3.35
C LYS A 136 9.56 26.37 4.05
N ASN A 137 8.63 26.23 5.00
CA ASN A 137 8.40 25.00 5.74
C ASN A 137 7.17 24.23 5.24
N GLN A 138 7.38 22.98 4.81
CA GLN A 138 6.32 22.10 4.29
C GLN A 138 5.16 21.88 5.28
N PHE A 139 5.39 21.86 6.60
CA PHE A 139 4.32 21.71 7.59
C PHE A 139 3.39 22.94 7.61
N VAL A 140 3.95 24.14 7.44
CA VAL A 140 3.18 25.38 7.37
C VAL A 140 2.37 25.42 6.07
N ARG A 141 2.96 25.01 4.94
CA ARG A 141 2.22 24.88 3.66
C ARG A 141 1.12 23.82 3.72
N TRP A 142 1.37 22.69 4.37
CA TRP A 142 0.38 21.63 4.60
C TRP A 142 -0.80 22.12 5.45
N LYS A 143 -0.52 22.86 6.54
CA LYS A 143 -1.56 23.53 7.32
C LYS A 143 -2.30 24.59 6.53
N CYS A 144 -1.62 25.30 5.63
CA CYS A 144 -2.25 26.28 4.76
C CYS A 144 -3.25 25.63 3.79
N ALA A 145 -2.92 24.48 3.19
CA ALA A 145 -3.87 23.73 2.37
C ALA A 145 -5.12 23.32 3.17
N GLN A 146 -4.93 22.77 4.37
CA GLN A 146 -6.05 22.43 5.27
C GLN A 146 -6.92 23.64 5.62
N ALA A 147 -6.30 24.78 5.96
CA ALA A 147 -6.98 26.03 6.31
C ALA A 147 -7.81 26.57 5.13
N LEU A 148 -7.28 26.53 3.90
CA LEU A 148 -8.02 26.91 2.69
C LEU A 148 -9.23 25.99 2.44
N GLY A 149 -9.14 24.70 2.78
CA GLY A 149 -10.27 23.78 2.75
C GLY A 149 -11.37 24.09 3.77
N ILE A 150 -11.03 24.72 4.90
CA ILE A 150 -11.99 25.17 5.92
C ILE A 150 -12.70 26.46 5.47
N LEU A 151 -12.00 27.37 4.78
CA LEU A 151 -12.58 28.64 4.30
C LEU A 151 -13.71 28.47 3.28
N GLY A 152 -13.65 27.43 2.45
CA GLY A 152 -14.67 27.15 1.43
C GLY A 152 -14.30 27.58 0.00
N LYS A 153 -15.26 27.41 -0.90
CA LYS A 153 -15.05 27.31 -2.35
C LYS A 153 -14.57 28.59 -3.04
N LYS A 154 -14.97 29.77 -2.56
CA LYS A 154 -14.81 31.04 -3.29
C LYS A 154 -13.46 31.72 -3.05
N GLU A 155 -12.91 31.64 -1.85
CA GLU A 155 -11.68 32.35 -1.47
C GLU A 155 -10.41 31.48 -1.53
N GLY A 156 -10.54 30.14 -1.51
CA GLY A 156 -9.40 29.22 -1.40
C GLY A 156 -8.96 28.47 -2.67
N THR A 157 -9.83 28.36 -3.68
CA THR A 157 -9.65 27.44 -4.83
C THR A 157 -8.33 27.66 -5.59
N ASP A 158 -8.07 28.87 -6.09
CA ASP A 158 -6.91 29.12 -6.96
C ASP A 158 -5.58 28.88 -6.23
N THR A 159 -5.56 29.16 -4.93
CA THR A 159 -4.40 28.89 -4.07
C THR A 159 -4.21 27.38 -3.89
N LEU A 160 -5.29 26.63 -3.66
CA LEU A 160 -5.26 25.17 -3.57
C LEU A 160 -4.83 24.50 -4.89
N VAL A 161 -5.34 24.96 -6.03
CA VAL A 161 -4.91 24.50 -7.37
C VAL A 161 -3.41 24.69 -7.54
N ARG A 162 -2.86 25.85 -7.18
CA ARG A 162 -1.40 26.08 -7.20
C ARG A 162 -0.63 25.14 -6.28
N ILE A 163 -1.19 24.77 -5.12
CA ILE A 163 -0.57 23.84 -4.17
C ILE A 163 -0.59 22.38 -4.67
N LEU A 164 -1.44 22.01 -5.66
CA LEU A 164 -1.35 20.70 -6.33
C LEU A 164 0.00 20.49 -7.04
N SER A 165 0.80 21.54 -7.25
CA SER A 165 2.16 21.46 -7.80
C SER A 165 3.27 21.74 -6.77
N ASP A 166 3.00 21.59 -5.47
CA ASP A 166 4.00 21.74 -4.41
C ASP A 166 5.10 20.66 -4.48
N GLU A 167 6.33 21.00 -4.08
CA GLU A 167 7.46 20.06 -3.99
C GLU A 167 7.17 18.90 -3.03
N ASP A 168 6.42 19.13 -1.95
CA ASP A 168 6.12 18.12 -0.93
C ASP A 168 4.81 17.38 -1.22
N LYS A 169 4.91 16.06 -1.32
CA LYS A 169 3.81 15.13 -1.61
C LYS A 169 2.65 15.17 -0.61
N TYR A 170 2.90 15.47 0.68
CA TYR A 170 1.85 15.60 1.69
C TYR A 170 1.14 16.94 1.57
N VAL A 171 1.85 18.00 1.18
CA VAL A 171 1.28 19.29 0.83
C VAL A 171 0.38 19.18 -0.40
N ARG A 172 0.85 18.55 -1.50
CA ARG A 172 0.02 18.25 -2.70
C ARG A 172 -1.22 17.43 -2.33
N ALA A 173 -1.06 16.36 -1.54
CA ALA A 173 -2.17 15.50 -1.14
C ALA A 173 -3.19 16.22 -0.24
N ALA A 174 -2.75 17.16 0.60
CA ALA A 174 -3.65 18.00 1.38
C ALA A 174 -4.43 18.97 0.49
N ALA A 175 -3.80 19.57 -0.52
CA ALA A 175 -4.51 20.43 -1.47
C ALA A 175 -5.59 19.68 -2.26
N ALA A 176 -5.28 18.48 -2.77
CA ALA A 176 -6.27 17.62 -3.42
C ALA A 176 -7.47 17.33 -2.51
N ARG A 177 -7.22 16.87 -1.28
CA ARG A 177 -8.27 16.63 -0.28
C ARG A 177 -9.13 17.87 -0.03
N SER A 178 -8.50 19.04 0.13
CA SER A 178 -9.20 20.29 0.41
C SER A 178 -10.02 20.80 -0.76
N LEU A 179 -9.59 20.60 -2.00
CA LEU A 179 -10.39 20.88 -3.21
C LEU A 179 -11.65 20.01 -3.29
N GLY A 180 -11.55 18.75 -2.86
CA GLY A 180 -12.68 17.84 -2.69
C GLY A 180 -13.66 18.33 -1.61
N GLN A 181 -13.14 18.69 -0.44
CA GLN A 181 -13.95 19.18 0.70
C GLN A 181 -14.77 20.43 0.34
N VAL A 182 -14.19 21.37 -0.41
CA VAL A 182 -14.91 22.57 -0.89
C VAL A 182 -15.69 22.34 -2.19
N LYS A 183 -15.66 21.12 -2.74
CA LYS A 183 -16.30 20.70 -4.00
C LYS A 183 -15.99 21.64 -5.16
N SER A 184 -14.71 21.92 -5.40
CA SER A 184 -14.30 22.91 -6.41
C SER A 184 -14.33 22.36 -7.84
N GLU A 185 -15.48 22.51 -8.50
CA GLU A 185 -15.69 22.17 -9.93
C GLU A 185 -14.66 22.81 -10.87
N ASN A 186 -14.24 24.05 -10.58
CA ASN A 186 -13.27 24.77 -11.40
C ASN A 186 -11.92 24.03 -11.46
N ALA A 187 -11.51 23.41 -10.36
CA ALA A 187 -10.28 22.63 -10.23
C ALA A 187 -10.36 21.21 -10.84
N GLY A 188 -11.45 20.88 -11.55
CA GLY A 188 -11.65 19.54 -12.12
C GLY A 188 -10.50 19.09 -13.03
N ASP A 189 -10.03 19.96 -13.93
CA ASP A 189 -8.93 19.62 -14.85
C ASP A 189 -7.58 19.51 -14.13
N ASP A 190 -7.32 20.36 -13.14
CA ASP A 190 -6.10 20.29 -12.31
C ASP A 190 -6.05 19.01 -11.47
N LEU A 191 -7.20 18.60 -10.92
CA LEU A 191 -7.34 17.33 -10.21
C LEU A 191 -7.19 16.14 -11.17
N ILE A 192 -7.84 16.12 -12.33
CA ILE A 192 -7.65 15.08 -13.35
C ILE A 192 -6.17 14.98 -13.75
N ASN A 193 -5.52 16.11 -13.98
CA ASN A 193 -4.09 16.19 -14.27
C ASN A 193 -3.23 15.66 -13.10
N ALA A 194 -3.65 15.85 -11.85
CA ALA A 194 -2.99 15.30 -10.66
C ALA A 194 -3.22 13.79 -10.45
N LEU A 195 -4.08 13.11 -11.23
CA LEU A 195 -4.14 11.63 -11.24
C LEU A 195 -2.82 10.99 -11.72
N LYS A 196 -1.97 11.76 -12.42
CA LYS A 196 -0.63 11.33 -12.86
C LYS A 196 0.49 11.54 -11.84
N ASP A 197 0.18 12.08 -10.65
CA ASP A 197 1.19 12.36 -9.62
C ASP A 197 2.00 11.11 -9.27
N GLU A 198 3.31 11.26 -9.08
CA GLU A 198 4.21 10.17 -8.71
C GLU A 198 3.79 9.48 -7.40
N HIS A 199 3.21 10.22 -6.46
CA HIS A 199 2.95 9.76 -5.11
C HIS A 199 1.53 9.22 -4.93
N TRP A 200 1.43 7.99 -4.40
CA TRP A 200 0.16 7.27 -4.29
C TRP A 200 -0.89 8.01 -3.46
N LEU A 201 -0.48 8.68 -2.38
CA LEU A 201 -1.39 9.42 -1.50
C LEU A 201 -2.02 10.64 -2.19
N VAL A 202 -1.28 11.28 -3.13
CA VAL A 202 -1.84 12.38 -3.93
C VAL A 202 -2.91 11.80 -4.86
N ARG A 203 -2.58 10.76 -5.63
CA ARG A 203 -3.54 10.08 -6.52
C ARG A 203 -4.81 9.61 -5.78
N LEU A 204 -4.68 9.05 -4.58
CA LEU A 204 -5.81 8.64 -3.74
C LEU A 204 -6.70 9.84 -3.36
N ASN A 205 -6.09 10.90 -2.79
CA ASN A 205 -6.85 12.09 -2.38
C ASN A 205 -7.45 12.84 -3.57
N VAL A 206 -6.83 12.77 -4.74
CA VAL A 206 -7.37 13.29 -6.01
C VAL A 206 -8.61 12.51 -6.43
N ARG A 207 -8.57 11.16 -6.47
CA ARG A 207 -9.77 10.35 -6.78
C ARG A 207 -10.92 10.66 -5.81
N GLU A 208 -10.62 10.71 -4.51
CA GLU A 208 -11.61 11.05 -3.49
C GLU A 208 -12.15 12.49 -3.65
N ALA A 209 -11.33 13.45 -4.08
CA ALA A 209 -11.77 14.80 -4.37
C ALA A 209 -12.69 14.89 -5.59
N LEU A 210 -12.35 14.20 -6.68
CA LEU A 210 -13.18 14.12 -7.89
C LEU A 210 -14.55 13.50 -7.55
N LEU A 211 -14.59 12.49 -6.69
CA LEU A 211 -15.83 11.87 -6.19
C LEU A 211 -16.67 12.81 -5.32
N GLN A 212 -16.04 13.64 -4.47
CA GLN A 212 -16.75 14.62 -3.64
C GLN A 212 -17.35 15.77 -4.46
N ILE A 213 -16.72 16.13 -5.59
CA ILE A 213 -17.25 17.07 -6.58
C ILE A 213 -18.44 16.44 -7.34
N GLY A 214 -18.30 15.19 -7.80
CA GLY A 214 -19.37 14.43 -8.42
C GLY A 214 -19.71 14.86 -9.87
N GLU A 215 -20.99 14.72 -10.24
CA GLU A 215 -21.49 14.87 -11.63
C GLU A 215 -21.14 16.20 -12.32
N ALA A 216 -20.89 17.25 -11.54
CA ALA A 216 -20.56 18.58 -12.06
C ALA A 216 -19.24 18.65 -12.86
N ILE A 217 -18.41 17.59 -12.85
CA ILE A 217 -17.21 17.45 -13.68
C ILE A 217 -17.27 16.26 -14.66
N ASP A 218 -18.44 15.65 -14.86
CA ASP A 218 -18.59 14.46 -15.74
C ASP A 218 -18.01 14.67 -17.12
N ASP A 219 -18.28 15.81 -17.77
CA ASP A 219 -17.85 16.05 -19.15
C ASP A 219 -16.30 16.12 -19.24
N ARG A 220 -15.63 16.56 -18.16
CA ARG A 220 -14.15 16.56 -18.03
C ARG A 220 -13.61 15.16 -17.78
N LEU A 221 -14.25 14.39 -16.90
CA LEU A 221 -13.90 12.98 -16.64
C LEU A 221 -14.11 12.11 -17.88
N ILE A 222 -15.20 12.31 -18.63
CA ILE A 222 -15.46 11.61 -19.90
C ILE A 222 -14.38 11.91 -20.94
N ALA A 223 -13.88 13.15 -21.01
CA ALA A 223 -12.72 13.49 -21.84
C ALA A 223 -11.44 12.79 -21.34
N ALA A 224 -11.24 12.68 -20.03
CA ALA A 224 -10.09 12.02 -19.42
C ALA A 224 -10.04 10.49 -19.62
N LEU A 225 -11.15 9.84 -20.00
CA LEU A 225 -11.15 8.46 -20.51
C LEU A 225 -10.38 8.32 -21.86
N LYS A 226 -9.98 9.43 -22.48
CA LYS A 226 -9.19 9.45 -23.73
C LYS A 226 -7.80 10.06 -23.53
N ASP A 227 -7.35 10.19 -22.27
CA ASP A 227 -6.00 10.67 -21.94
C ASP A 227 -4.91 9.72 -22.45
N LYS A 228 -3.74 10.26 -22.80
CA LYS A 228 -2.62 9.47 -23.32
C LYS A 228 -2.04 8.49 -22.28
N ASN A 229 -2.15 8.81 -20.99
CA ASN A 229 -1.67 7.98 -19.89
C ASN A 229 -2.76 7.00 -19.42
N SER A 230 -2.51 5.70 -19.54
CA SER A 230 -3.49 4.67 -19.14
C SER A 230 -3.81 4.68 -17.65
N SER A 231 -2.90 5.14 -16.79
CA SER A 231 -3.16 5.30 -15.35
C SER A 231 -4.18 6.42 -15.07
N VAL A 232 -4.25 7.46 -15.92
CA VAL A 232 -5.30 8.48 -15.84
C VAL A 232 -6.62 7.88 -16.30
N ARG A 233 -6.66 7.21 -17.47
CA ARG A 233 -7.87 6.55 -18.00
C ARG A 233 -8.47 5.55 -17.01
N TRP A 234 -7.63 4.67 -16.42
CA TRP A 234 -8.03 3.67 -15.43
C TRP A 234 -8.65 4.32 -14.19
N GLN A 235 -7.98 5.30 -13.58
CA GLN A 235 -8.49 5.97 -12.39
C GLN A 235 -9.77 6.77 -12.68
N THR A 236 -9.87 7.36 -13.87
CA THR A 236 -11.08 8.05 -14.33
C THR A 236 -12.25 7.09 -14.51
N ALA A 237 -12.05 5.90 -15.09
CA ALA A 237 -13.09 4.87 -15.19
C ALA A 237 -13.59 4.45 -13.80
N CYS A 238 -12.69 4.27 -12.84
CA CYS A 238 -13.02 3.96 -11.45
C CYS A 238 -13.88 5.07 -10.79
N VAL A 239 -13.51 6.33 -10.99
CA VAL A 239 -14.24 7.49 -10.48
C VAL A 239 -15.64 7.59 -11.12
N LEU A 240 -15.75 7.49 -12.45
CA LEU A 240 -17.02 7.54 -13.16
C LEU A 240 -17.98 6.41 -12.74
N GLY A 241 -17.47 5.19 -12.55
CA GLY A 241 -18.26 4.07 -12.03
C GLY A 241 -18.72 4.24 -10.58
N ARG A 242 -18.09 5.13 -9.80
CA ARG A 242 -18.52 5.48 -8.44
C ARG A 242 -19.44 6.72 -8.40
N ILE A 243 -19.30 7.66 -9.33
CA ILE A 243 -20.25 8.78 -9.53
C ILE A 243 -21.58 8.25 -10.09
N LYS A 244 -21.54 7.29 -11.02
CA LYS A 244 -22.71 6.65 -11.67
C LYS A 244 -23.56 7.58 -12.53
N SER A 245 -22.96 8.63 -13.09
CA SER A 245 -23.63 9.53 -14.05
C SER A 245 -23.93 8.82 -15.36
N ASP A 246 -25.20 8.84 -15.78
CA ASP A 246 -25.68 8.19 -17.01
C ASP A 246 -24.91 8.62 -18.27
N LYS A 247 -24.39 9.86 -18.27
CA LYS A 247 -23.52 10.40 -19.33
C LYS A 247 -22.29 9.52 -19.59
N ALA A 248 -21.77 8.87 -18.55
CA ALA A 248 -20.55 8.07 -18.59
C ALA A 248 -20.77 6.66 -19.15
N ILE A 249 -22.02 6.17 -19.28
CA ILE A 249 -22.30 4.79 -19.71
C ILE A 249 -21.70 4.51 -21.10
N LYS A 250 -22.01 5.32 -22.12
CA LYS A 250 -21.47 5.12 -23.47
C LYS A 250 -19.94 5.28 -23.54
N PRO A 251 -19.32 6.33 -22.94
CA PRO A 251 -17.87 6.44 -22.82
C PRO A 251 -17.18 5.26 -22.11
N LEU A 252 -17.80 4.69 -21.07
CA LEU A 252 -17.27 3.49 -20.40
C LEU A 252 -17.41 2.24 -21.27
N ILE A 253 -18.48 2.13 -22.08
CA ILE A 253 -18.61 1.06 -23.08
C ILE A 253 -17.52 1.20 -24.15
N GLU A 254 -17.24 2.41 -24.65
CA GLU A 254 -16.09 2.65 -25.54
C GLU A 254 -14.75 2.24 -24.89
N ALA A 255 -14.58 2.50 -23.58
CA ALA A 255 -13.38 2.12 -22.82
C ALA A 255 -13.22 0.60 -22.61
N LEU A 256 -14.24 -0.22 -22.89
CA LEU A 256 -14.06 -1.68 -22.98
C LEU A 256 -13.12 -2.08 -24.13
N ALA A 257 -12.91 -1.23 -25.13
CA ALA A 257 -11.91 -1.43 -26.20
C ALA A 257 -10.54 -0.79 -25.92
N ASP A 258 -10.27 -0.29 -24.71
CA ASP A 258 -9.00 0.38 -24.42
C ASP A 258 -7.79 -0.54 -24.66
N ALA A 259 -6.67 0.02 -25.14
CA ALA A 259 -5.44 -0.73 -25.37
C ALA A 259 -4.86 -1.34 -24.08
N ASP A 260 -5.00 -0.65 -22.94
CA ASP A 260 -4.54 -1.09 -21.63
C ASP A 260 -5.59 -1.98 -20.95
N TRP A 261 -5.18 -3.19 -20.54
CA TRP A 261 -6.08 -4.16 -19.95
C TRP A 261 -6.66 -3.73 -18.60
N MET A 262 -5.93 -2.90 -17.82
CA MET A 262 -6.44 -2.38 -16.55
C MET A 262 -7.58 -1.37 -16.77
N VAL A 263 -7.54 -0.63 -17.87
CA VAL A 263 -8.61 0.31 -18.24
C VAL A 263 -9.85 -0.46 -18.69
N ARG A 264 -9.70 -1.53 -19.49
CA ARG A 264 -10.83 -2.40 -19.89
C ARG A 264 -11.52 -3.06 -18.69
N ASP A 265 -10.74 -3.61 -17.76
CA ASP A 265 -11.25 -4.29 -16.57
C ASP A 265 -12.00 -3.31 -15.65
N GLU A 266 -11.42 -2.15 -15.34
CA GLU A 266 -12.12 -1.14 -14.53
C GLU A 266 -13.32 -0.52 -15.25
N ALA A 267 -13.30 -0.39 -16.59
CA ALA A 267 -14.48 0.04 -17.35
C ALA A 267 -15.63 -0.97 -17.23
N ALA A 268 -15.34 -2.27 -17.29
CA ALA A 268 -16.33 -3.32 -17.08
C ALA A 268 -16.87 -3.30 -15.63
N VAL A 269 -15.97 -3.23 -14.65
CA VAL A 269 -16.33 -3.10 -13.23
C VAL A 269 -17.13 -1.83 -12.97
N ALA A 270 -16.78 -0.70 -13.60
CA ALA A 270 -17.50 0.56 -13.51
C ALA A 270 -18.95 0.42 -14.01
N LEU A 271 -19.16 -0.21 -15.18
CA LEU A 271 -20.48 -0.45 -15.75
C LEU A 271 -21.37 -1.34 -14.87
N THR A 272 -20.81 -2.30 -14.13
CA THR A 272 -21.60 -3.11 -13.17
C THR A 272 -22.11 -2.33 -11.94
N LYS A 273 -21.58 -1.13 -11.67
CA LYS A 273 -21.96 -0.29 -10.52
C LYS A 273 -23.22 0.56 -10.81
N PHE A 274 -23.61 0.71 -12.08
CA PHE A 274 -24.78 1.49 -12.52
C PHE A 274 -26.12 0.77 -12.25
N ASP A 275 -27.22 1.51 -12.35
CA ASP A 275 -28.56 0.92 -12.40
C ASP A 275 -28.69 0.05 -13.66
N SER A 276 -29.06 -1.22 -13.48
CA SER A 276 -29.22 -2.20 -14.55
C SER A 276 -30.22 -1.75 -15.61
N GLY A 277 -31.29 -1.02 -15.22
CA GLY A 277 -32.28 -0.49 -16.16
C GLY A 277 -31.70 0.51 -17.16
N LYS A 278 -30.59 1.16 -16.83
CA LYS A 278 -29.95 2.19 -17.66
C LYS A 278 -28.82 1.65 -18.54
N VAL A 279 -28.13 0.60 -18.11
CA VAL A 279 -27.03 0.00 -18.88
C VAL A 279 -27.47 -1.16 -19.77
N THR A 280 -28.60 -1.83 -19.50
CA THR A 280 -29.00 -3.04 -20.24
C THR A 280 -29.21 -2.81 -21.73
N GLU A 281 -29.86 -1.72 -22.14
CA GLU A 281 -30.07 -1.39 -23.56
C GLU A 281 -28.75 -0.97 -24.25
N PRO A 282 -27.96 0.00 -23.74
CA PRO A 282 -26.65 0.33 -24.31
C PRO A 282 -25.67 -0.85 -24.43
N LEU A 283 -25.68 -1.78 -23.45
CA LEU A 283 -24.88 -2.99 -23.52
C LEU A 283 -25.46 -4.02 -24.51
N GLY A 284 -26.78 -4.07 -24.67
CA GLY A 284 -27.44 -4.89 -25.69
C GLY A 284 -27.07 -4.48 -27.11
N ASP A 285 -27.01 -3.17 -27.38
CA ASP A 285 -26.49 -2.62 -28.64
C ASP A 285 -25.01 -3.01 -28.83
N ALA A 286 -24.21 -2.86 -27.78
CA ALA A 286 -22.78 -3.15 -27.77
C ALA A 286 -22.42 -4.63 -28.06
N LEU A 287 -23.36 -5.57 -27.89
CA LEU A 287 -23.19 -6.96 -28.37
C LEU A 287 -23.00 -7.08 -29.89
N ASN A 288 -23.33 -6.04 -30.66
CA ASN A 288 -23.17 -5.99 -32.11
C ASN A 288 -22.01 -5.07 -32.55
N ASP A 289 -21.17 -4.60 -31.62
CA ASP A 289 -20.06 -3.70 -31.93
C ASP A 289 -18.95 -4.39 -32.77
N LYS A 290 -18.22 -3.61 -33.56
CA LYS A 290 -17.12 -4.12 -34.39
C LYS A 290 -15.92 -4.58 -33.56
N SER A 291 -15.73 -4.04 -32.36
CA SER A 291 -14.68 -4.43 -31.43
C SER A 291 -15.07 -5.66 -30.63
N ASP A 292 -14.28 -6.72 -30.76
CA ASP A 292 -14.46 -7.98 -30.04
C ASP A 292 -14.47 -7.76 -28.52
N TYR A 293 -13.59 -6.88 -28.01
CA TYR A 293 -13.54 -6.50 -26.60
C TYR A 293 -14.84 -5.83 -26.09
N ILE A 294 -15.51 -5.03 -26.92
CA ILE A 294 -16.78 -4.39 -26.54
C ILE A 294 -17.90 -5.43 -26.51
N ARG A 295 -17.98 -6.33 -27.50
CA ARG A 295 -18.98 -7.41 -27.53
C ARG A 295 -18.82 -8.35 -26.33
N GLU A 296 -17.60 -8.80 -26.05
CA GLU A 296 -17.29 -9.71 -24.94
C GLU A 296 -17.54 -9.04 -23.58
N GLY A 297 -17.05 -7.82 -23.39
CA GLY A 297 -17.27 -7.05 -22.16
C GLY A 297 -18.75 -6.81 -21.90
N ALA A 298 -19.51 -6.39 -22.92
CA ALA A 298 -20.96 -6.21 -22.81
C ALA A 298 -21.70 -7.51 -22.46
N GLY A 299 -21.31 -8.64 -23.07
CA GLY A 299 -21.85 -9.96 -22.73
C GLY A 299 -21.61 -10.34 -21.27
N TRP A 300 -20.39 -10.13 -20.77
CA TRP A 300 -20.04 -10.40 -19.37
C TRP A 300 -20.80 -9.52 -18.38
N ILE A 301 -20.93 -8.21 -18.65
CA ILE A 301 -21.68 -7.28 -17.77
C ILE A 301 -23.17 -7.67 -17.75
N LEU A 302 -23.77 -7.96 -18.90
CA LEU A 302 -25.17 -8.40 -18.99
C LEU A 302 -25.44 -9.71 -18.24
N ASP A 303 -24.46 -10.63 -18.20
CA ASP A 303 -24.55 -11.85 -17.38
C ASP A 303 -24.48 -11.56 -15.88
N GLN A 304 -23.61 -10.64 -15.43
CA GLN A 304 -23.55 -10.24 -14.02
C GLN A 304 -24.85 -9.55 -13.56
N ILE A 305 -25.43 -8.70 -14.43
CA ILE A 305 -26.75 -8.07 -14.20
C ILE A 305 -27.85 -9.13 -14.07
N LYS A 306 -27.95 -10.07 -15.02
CA LYS A 306 -28.94 -11.17 -14.98
C LYS A 306 -28.79 -12.05 -13.74
N SER A 307 -27.55 -12.27 -13.29
CA SER A 307 -27.22 -13.03 -12.08
C SER A 307 -27.54 -12.29 -10.78
N ASN A 308 -28.10 -11.06 -10.84
CA ASN A 308 -28.33 -10.14 -9.72
C ASN A 308 -27.08 -9.91 -8.85
N ARG A 309 -25.89 -10.01 -9.47
CA ARG A 309 -24.60 -9.77 -8.83
C ARG A 309 -24.25 -8.29 -8.91
N VAL A 310 -25.03 -7.46 -8.22
CA VAL A 310 -24.60 -6.08 -7.93
C VAL A 310 -23.29 -6.18 -7.15
N ILE A 311 -22.19 -5.74 -7.75
CA ILE A 311 -20.91 -5.58 -7.04
C ILE A 311 -21.11 -4.45 -6.04
N LYS A 312 -21.49 -4.82 -4.82
CA LYS A 312 -21.51 -3.90 -3.68
C LYS A 312 -20.14 -3.27 -3.52
N GLU A 313 -20.16 -2.03 -3.05
CA GLU A 313 -19.05 -1.07 -3.00
C GLU A 313 -17.71 -1.67 -2.51
N GLU A 314 -16.61 -1.03 -2.92
CA GLU A 314 -15.30 -1.23 -2.27
C GLU A 314 -15.49 -1.24 -0.75
N PRO A 315 -15.03 -2.27 -0.01
CA PRO A 315 -15.25 -2.31 1.42
C PRO A 315 -14.50 -1.15 2.08
N SER A 316 -15.28 -0.24 2.65
CA SER A 316 -14.78 0.66 3.69
C SER A 316 -14.07 -0.16 4.76
N ARG A 317 -12.94 0.37 5.26
CA ARG A 317 -11.99 -0.33 6.14
C ARG A 317 -12.69 -1.23 7.17
N GLY A 318 -12.44 -2.53 7.11
CA GLY A 318 -12.72 -3.44 8.23
C GLY A 318 -13.94 -4.35 8.12
N MET A 319 -14.32 -4.83 6.94
CA MET A 319 -15.19 -6.02 6.86
C MET A 319 -14.87 -6.91 5.64
N THR A 320 -14.25 -8.06 5.90
CA THR A 320 -14.06 -9.11 4.87
C THR A 320 -15.37 -9.88 4.70
N SER A 321 -16.12 -9.56 3.63
CA SER A 321 -17.21 -10.42 3.20
C SER A 321 -16.64 -11.80 2.87
N ARG A 322 -17.24 -12.85 3.44
CA ARG A 322 -16.75 -14.22 3.30
C ARG A 322 -17.07 -14.72 1.88
N LYS A 323 -16.21 -14.42 0.89
CA LYS A 323 -16.30 -15.03 -0.44
C LYS A 323 -16.23 -16.55 -0.25
N ILE A 324 -17.34 -17.23 -0.55
CA ILE A 324 -17.38 -18.69 -0.56
C ILE A 324 -16.72 -19.13 -1.87
N PRO A 325 -15.67 -19.98 -1.85
CA PRO A 325 -15.08 -20.50 -3.08
C PRO A 325 -16.13 -21.25 -3.91
N PRO A 326 -16.12 -21.12 -5.25
CA PRO A 326 -17.18 -21.68 -6.07
C PRO A 326 -17.21 -23.21 -5.99
N GLU A 327 -18.41 -23.78 -6.08
CA GLU A 327 -18.62 -25.23 -6.12
C GLU A 327 -18.29 -25.82 -7.50
N LYS A 328 -18.32 -25.01 -8.56
CA LYS A 328 -18.03 -25.39 -9.95
C LYS A 328 -17.35 -24.25 -10.70
N ILE A 329 -16.55 -24.60 -11.69
CA ILE A 329 -15.95 -23.69 -12.66
C ILE A 329 -16.29 -24.11 -14.09
N TYR A 330 -16.12 -23.16 -15.01
CA TYR A 330 -16.41 -23.31 -16.43
C TYR A 330 -15.13 -23.09 -17.23
N CYS A 331 -14.88 -23.95 -18.22
CA CYS A 331 -13.79 -23.80 -19.18
C CYS A 331 -14.32 -24.18 -20.58
N GLY A 332 -14.51 -23.18 -21.45
CA GLY A 332 -15.26 -23.36 -22.69
C GLY A 332 -16.70 -23.84 -22.40
N GLN A 333 -17.10 -24.95 -23.01
CA GLN A 333 -18.39 -25.61 -22.78
C GLN A 333 -18.36 -26.59 -21.59
N ASN A 334 -17.19 -26.89 -21.03
CA ASN A 334 -17.04 -27.88 -19.96
C ASN A 334 -17.31 -27.25 -18.59
N VAL A 335 -18.05 -27.97 -17.75
CA VAL A 335 -18.34 -27.59 -16.35
C VAL A 335 -17.68 -28.60 -15.43
N TYR A 336 -16.77 -28.15 -14.57
CA TYR A 336 -16.09 -29.01 -13.62
C TYR A 336 -16.45 -28.66 -12.17
N PRO A 337 -16.70 -29.65 -11.29
CA PRO A 337 -16.87 -29.41 -9.88
C PRO A 337 -15.53 -29.11 -9.20
N CYS A 338 -15.56 -28.27 -8.18
CA CYS A 338 -14.39 -27.89 -7.40
C CYS A 338 -14.21 -28.77 -6.17
N TYR A 339 -12.97 -28.85 -5.70
CA TYR A 339 -12.57 -29.53 -4.47
C TYR A 339 -13.42 -29.04 -3.27
N PRO A 340 -14.09 -29.94 -2.51
CA PRO A 340 -13.73 -31.35 -2.29
C PRO A 340 -14.24 -32.39 -3.29
N ALA A 341 -14.94 -32.02 -4.36
CA ALA A 341 -15.35 -32.99 -5.39
C ALA A 341 -14.16 -33.57 -6.18
N THR A 342 -14.31 -34.80 -6.67
CA THR A 342 -13.30 -35.55 -7.42
C THR A 342 -13.75 -35.87 -8.85
N LEU A 343 -12.76 -36.20 -9.69
CA LEU A 343 -12.90 -36.55 -11.10
C LEU A 343 -12.10 -37.83 -11.37
N ASP A 344 -12.69 -38.76 -12.14
CA ASP A 344 -12.04 -40.04 -12.50
C ASP A 344 -11.00 -39.89 -13.61
N ALA A 345 -11.13 -38.87 -14.46
CA ALA A 345 -10.22 -38.54 -15.53
C ALA A 345 -9.59 -37.16 -15.32
N LYS A 346 -8.41 -36.94 -15.91
CA LYS A 346 -7.77 -35.62 -15.92
C LYS A 346 -8.71 -34.62 -16.60
N PRO A 347 -9.09 -33.49 -15.96
CA PRO A 347 -9.90 -32.48 -16.62
C PRO A 347 -9.13 -31.85 -17.78
N ASP A 348 -9.83 -31.63 -18.90
CA ASP A 348 -9.30 -30.91 -20.07
C ASP A 348 -9.35 -29.40 -19.83
N ILE A 349 -8.44 -28.97 -18.95
CA ILE A 349 -8.30 -27.59 -18.49
C ILE A 349 -6.81 -27.32 -18.24
N PRO A 350 -6.29 -26.13 -18.61
CA PRO A 350 -4.97 -25.69 -18.18
C PRO A 350 -4.85 -25.72 -16.65
N SER A 351 -3.62 -25.80 -16.15
CA SER A 351 -3.36 -25.69 -14.71
C SER A 351 -2.07 -24.90 -14.51
N PRO A 352 -2.09 -23.74 -13.83
CA PRO A 352 -3.29 -23.08 -13.31
C PRO A 352 -4.23 -22.62 -14.45
N TYR A 353 -5.51 -22.42 -14.14
CA TYR A 353 -6.47 -21.78 -15.03
C TYR A 353 -7.19 -20.64 -14.32
N THR A 354 -7.33 -19.50 -14.98
CA THR A 354 -8.09 -18.35 -14.48
C THR A 354 -9.40 -18.23 -15.25
N THR A 355 -10.51 -18.39 -14.54
CA THR A 355 -11.86 -18.16 -15.09
C THR A 355 -12.10 -16.68 -15.38
N LEU A 356 -13.08 -16.37 -16.22
CA LEU A 356 -13.55 -14.98 -16.47
C LEU A 356 -14.05 -14.25 -15.22
N GLY A 357 -14.38 -14.98 -14.15
CA GLY A 357 -14.74 -14.40 -12.84
C GLY A 357 -13.54 -14.12 -11.93
N ALA A 358 -12.32 -14.09 -12.48
CA ALA A 358 -11.05 -14.01 -11.76
C ALA A 358 -10.84 -15.11 -10.69
N VAL A 359 -11.60 -16.22 -10.75
CA VAL A 359 -11.30 -17.40 -9.92
C VAL A 359 -10.18 -18.18 -10.58
N GLU A 360 -9.10 -18.39 -9.83
CA GLU A 360 -8.01 -19.26 -10.25
C GLU A 360 -8.21 -20.66 -9.68
N VAL A 361 -7.88 -21.67 -10.47
CA VAL A 361 -7.86 -23.07 -10.05
C VAL A 361 -6.52 -23.73 -10.39
N VAL A 362 -6.16 -24.73 -9.59
CA VAL A 362 -5.09 -25.67 -9.86
C VAL A 362 -5.65 -27.08 -9.87
N THR A 363 -5.31 -27.84 -10.90
CA THR A 363 -5.59 -29.28 -10.99
C THR A 363 -4.60 -30.02 -10.10
N ALA A 364 -5.11 -30.82 -9.17
CA ALA A 364 -4.31 -31.71 -8.32
C ALA A 364 -4.70 -33.18 -8.56
N PHE A 365 -3.75 -34.08 -8.34
CA PHE A 365 -3.97 -35.52 -8.32
C PHE A 365 -3.86 -36.03 -6.89
N THR A 366 -4.82 -36.84 -6.45
CA THR A 366 -4.91 -37.35 -5.08
C THR A 366 -4.32 -38.75 -4.97
N LYS A 367 -3.86 -39.13 -3.77
CA LYS A 367 -3.25 -40.45 -3.53
C LYS A 367 -4.25 -41.61 -3.66
N GLU A 368 -5.56 -41.32 -3.65
CA GLU A 368 -6.64 -42.25 -4.00
C GLU A 368 -6.85 -42.39 -5.52
N GLY A 369 -5.97 -41.83 -6.35
CA GLY A 369 -5.98 -41.97 -7.80
C GLY A 369 -7.03 -41.13 -8.52
N LYS A 370 -7.42 -39.98 -7.96
CA LYS A 370 -8.44 -39.08 -8.52
C LYS A 370 -7.86 -37.71 -8.88
N TYR A 371 -8.49 -37.02 -9.82
CA TYR A 371 -8.21 -35.62 -10.09
C TYR A 371 -9.16 -34.71 -9.29
N VAL A 372 -8.71 -33.52 -8.91
CA VAL A 372 -9.55 -32.47 -8.34
C VAL A 372 -9.15 -31.10 -8.92
N LEU A 373 -10.06 -30.13 -8.85
CA LEU A 373 -9.79 -28.73 -9.18
C LEU A 373 -9.93 -27.88 -7.92
N VAL A 374 -8.81 -27.39 -7.40
CA VAL A 374 -8.78 -26.63 -6.16
C VAL A 374 -8.85 -25.13 -6.48
N PRO A 375 -9.83 -24.37 -5.95
CA PRO A 375 -9.84 -22.91 -6.05
C PRO A 375 -8.69 -22.29 -5.24
N VAL A 376 -7.85 -21.49 -5.90
CA VAL A 376 -6.60 -20.97 -5.36
C VAL A 376 -6.39 -19.46 -5.56
N THR A 377 -7.44 -18.73 -5.99
CA THR A 377 -7.41 -17.28 -6.29
C THR A 377 -6.54 -16.47 -5.35
N VAL A 378 -5.49 -15.84 -5.87
CA VAL A 378 -4.63 -14.95 -5.12
C VAL A 378 -5.35 -13.62 -4.90
N GLU A 379 -5.72 -13.35 -3.65
CA GLU A 379 -6.50 -12.16 -3.27
C GLU A 379 -6.30 -11.82 -1.78
N ASN A 380 -6.59 -10.59 -1.41
CA ASN A 380 -6.62 -10.19 0.00
C ASN A 380 -7.84 -10.82 0.71
N GLY A 381 -7.66 -11.30 1.94
CA GLY A 381 -8.70 -11.99 2.71
C GLY A 381 -8.58 -11.77 4.21
N LYS A 382 -9.06 -12.74 5.00
CA LYS A 382 -8.91 -12.69 6.46
C LYS A 382 -7.42 -12.66 6.85
N PRO A 383 -7.03 -11.94 7.93
CA PRO A 383 -5.65 -11.96 8.42
C PRO A 383 -5.16 -13.37 8.70
N LEU A 384 -3.87 -13.58 8.45
CA LEU A 384 -3.13 -14.73 8.95
C LEU A 384 -2.58 -14.35 10.33
N ASN A 385 -3.12 -14.93 11.40
CA ASN A 385 -2.71 -14.60 12.77
C ASN A 385 -2.81 -15.83 13.68
N TYR A 386 -1.68 -16.52 13.86
CA TYR A 386 -1.62 -17.74 14.67
C TYR A 386 -1.84 -17.51 16.17
N LYS A 387 -1.50 -16.33 16.71
CA LYS A 387 -1.79 -15.96 18.11
C LYS A 387 -3.30 -15.93 18.39
N GLN A 388 -4.12 -15.64 17.38
CA GLN A 388 -5.59 -15.64 17.45
C GLN A 388 -6.24 -16.89 16.81
N ASN A 389 -5.44 -17.90 16.45
CA ASN A 389 -5.87 -19.07 15.67
C ASN A 389 -6.64 -18.70 14.37
N GLN A 390 -6.26 -17.60 13.73
CA GLN A 390 -6.86 -17.12 12.48
C GLN A 390 -6.06 -17.60 11.28
N TRP A 391 -6.77 -18.25 10.38
CA TRP A 391 -6.29 -18.78 9.11
C TRP A 391 -6.96 -18.01 7.99
N GLY A 392 -6.19 -17.60 6.99
CA GLY A 392 -6.70 -16.79 5.91
C GLY A 392 -5.63 -16.41 4.91
N LYS A 393 -6.08 -15.73 3.85
CA LYS A 393 -5.22 -15.29 2.76
C LYS A 393 -4.30 -14.13 3.14
N GLY A 394 -4.57 -13.37 4.20
CA GLY A 394 -3.79 -12.18 4.55
C GLY A 394 -3.85 -11.14 3.43
N ARG A 395 -2.72 -10.49 3.12
CA ARG A 395 -2.57 -9.50 2.05
C ARG A 395 -1.64 -10.06 0.96
N GLN A 396 -2.19 -10.73 -0.06
CA GLN A 396 -1.43 -11.54 -1.03
C GLN A 396 -1.00 -10.78 -2.30
N LEU A 397 -1.70 -9.70 -2.65
CA LEU A 397 -1.38 -8.88 -3.83
C LEU A 397 -0.85 -7.49 -3.43
N GLU A 398 -0.23 -7.40 -2.26
CA GLU A 398 0.15 -6.14 -1.65
C GLU A 398 1.67 -6.10 -1.43
N VAL A 399 2.33 -5.23 -2.19
CA VAL A 399 3.73 -4.82 -1.95
C VAL A 399 3.73 -3.78 -0.83
N ASP A 400 4.75 -3.75 0.03
CA ASP A 400 4.92 -2.62 0.94
C ASP A 400 5.43 -1.39 0.16
N ALA A 401 4.50 -0.53 -0.24
CA ALA A 401 4.76 0.64 -1.06
C ALA A 401 5.33 1.82 -0.27
N ASP A 402 5.34 1.77 1.06
CA ASP A 402 5.96 2.80 1.90
C ASP A 402 7.47 2.52 2.07
N ASP A 403 7.89 1.25 2.10
CA ASP A 403 9.31 0.85 2.01
C ASP A 403 9.86 0.85 0.58
N PHE A 404 9.14 0.21 -0.37
CA PHE A 404 9.63 -0.08 -1.72
C PHE A 404 8.64 0.38 -2.81
N PRO A 405 8.49 1.71 -3.01
CA PRO A 405 7.56 2.25 -4.00
C PRO A 405 7.91 1.89 -5.45
N THR A 406 9.18 1.59 -5.78
CA THR A 406 9.52 1.07 -7.12
C THR A 406 9.03 -0.36 -7.29
N LEU A 407 9.34 -1.26 -6.34
CA LEU A 407 8.84 -2.63 -6.32
C LEU A 407 7.31 -2.66 -6.47
N ALA A 408 6.60 -1.80 -5.76
CA ALA A 408 5.13 -1.71 -5.79
C ALA A 408 4.58 -1.31 -7.17
N ARG A 409 5.32 -0.54 -7.95
CA ARG A 409 4.90 -0.02 -9.26
C ARG A 409 5.33 -0.91 -10.43
N THR A 410 6.49 -1.56 -10.35
CA THR A 410 7.10 -2.29 -11.48
C THR A 410 7.08 -3.81 -11.26
N GLY A 411 7.01 -4.27 -10.00
CA GLY A 411 7.29 -5.65 -9.61
C GLY A 411 8.77 -6.00 -9.55
N LEU A 412 9.68 -4.99 -9.55
CA LEU A 412 11.14 -5.10 -9.44
C LEU A 412 11.71 -3.92 -8.62
N HIS A 413 12.75 -4.17 -7.83
CA HIS A 413 13.46 -3.12 -7.08
C HIS A 413 14.27 -2.18 -7.99
N SER A 414 14.46 -0.94 -7.53
CA SER A 414 15.52 -0.07 -8.06
C SER A 414 16.78 -0.18 -7.21
N ASP A 415 17.95 -0.34 -7.85
CA ASP A 415 19.23 -0.32 -7.14
C ASP A 415 19.47 1.00 -6.38
N ALA A 416 18.99 2.13 -6.93
CA ALA A 416 19.09 3.44 -6.30
C ALA A 416 18.10 3.64 -5.14
N GLU A 417 17.10 2.77 -5.00
CA GLU A 417 16.19 2.68 -3.85
C GLU A 417 16.86 1.82 -2.77
N LEU A 418 17.23 0.57 -3.11
CA LEU A 418 17.96 -0.36 -2.24
C LEU A 418 19.22 0.25 -1.60
N SER A 419 20.04 0.97 -2.38
CA SER A 419 21.27 1.60 -1.88
C SER A 419 21.02 2.70 -0.83
N ARG A 420 19.81 3.29 -0.83
CA ARG A 420 19.39 4.33 0.13
C ARG A 420 18.55 3.79 1.28
N THR A 421 17.99 2.58 1.16
CA THR A 421 17.27 1.90 2.24
C THR A 421 18.15 1.78 3.50
N LYS A 422 17.58 2.17 4.64
CA LYS A 422 18.20 2.06 5.99
C LYS A 422 17.29 1.39 7.01
N MET A 423 15.99 1.39 6.74
CA MET A 423 14.97 0.67 7.49
C MET A 423 14.05 -0.01 6.48
N ILE A 424 13.42 -1.10 6.90
CA ILE A 424 12.28 -1.74 6.25
C ILE A 424 11.26 -1.90 7.37
N THR A 425 10.00 -1.53 7.17
CA THR A 425 8.90 -1.70 8.14
C THR A 425 9.18 -1.12 9.53
N GLY A 426 10.04 -0.10 9.62
CA GLY A 426 10.48 0.52 10.87
C GLY A 426 11.66 -0.15 11.59
N ARG A 427 12.08 -1.36 11.20
CA ARG A 427 13.31 -1.99 11.70
C ARG A 427 14.52 -1.59 10.86
N SER A 428 15.68 -1.44 11.49
CA SER A 428 16.91 -1.10 10.76
C SER A 428 17.43 -2.28 9.95
N ILE A 429 18.09 -2.02 8.81
CA ILE A 429 18.71 -3.09 8.00
C ILE A 429 19.80 -3.87 8.76
N VAL A 430 20.38 -3.28 9.82
CA VAL A 430 21.34 -3.93 10.70
C VAL A 430 20.62 -4.92 11.62
N GLU A 431 19.54 -4.48 12.26
CA GLU A 431 18.70 -5.32 13.12
C GLU A 431 18.08 -6.50 12.34
N ILE A 432 17.59 -6.26 11.12
CA ILE A 432 17.06 -7.31 10.24
C ILE A 432 18.14 -8.35 9.92
N ALA A 433 19.38 -7.91 9.63
CA ALA A 433 20.49 -8.82 9.39
C ALA A 433 20.88 -9.60 10.66
N GLU A 434 20.91 -8.96 11.83
CA GLU A 434 21.18 -9.62 13.11
C GLU A 434 20.13 -10.68 13.46
N LEU A 435 18.84 -10.38 13.31
CA LEU A 435 17.73 -11.32 13.54
C LEU A 435 17.70 -12.44 12.50
N GLY A 436 18.16 -12.15 11.28
CA GLY A 436 18.24 -13.08 10.16
C GLY A 436 19.34 -14.13 10.26
N ARG A 437 20.32 -13.98 11.16
CA ARG A 437 21.42 -14.96 11.30
C ARG A 437 20.96 -16.33 11.84
N PRO A 438 21.69 -17.42 11.53
CA PRO A 438 21.46 -18.73 12.14
C PRO A 438 21.46 -18.69 13.67
N GLY A 439 20.56 -19.46 14.28
CA GLY A 439 20.39 -19.53 15.74
C GLY A 439 19.81 -18.28 16.41
N ARG A 440 19.28 -17.30 15.65
CA ARG A 440 18.67 -16.06 16.18
C ARG A 440 17.15 -16.19 16.22
N SER A 441 16.43 -15.55 15.29
CA SER A 441 14.96 -15.66 15.20
C SER A 441 14.50 -17.03 14.66
N SER A 442 15.40 -17.81 14.06
CA SER A 442 15.16 -19.19 13.65
C SER A 442 16.43 -20.02 13.80
N GLY A 443 16.30 -21.36 13.78
CA GLY A 443 17.45 -22.27 13.91
C GLY A 443 18.42 -22.17 12.73
N ALA A 444 17.91 -22.27 11.50
CA ALA A 444 18.71 -22.21 10.27
C ALA A 444 19.09 -20.77 9.87
N GLY A 445 18.45 -19.75 10.46
CA GLY A 445 18.50 -18.38 9.97
C GLY A 445 17.53 -18.16 8.80
N PHE A 446 17.51 -16.93 8.31
CA PHE A 446 16.87 -16.49 7.06
C PHE A 446 17.91 -15.97 6.06
N MET A 447 19.19 -15.90 6.44
CA MET A 447 20.32 -15.52 5.59
C MET A 447 21.64 -16.04 6.17
N SER A 448 22.62 -16.32 5.31
CA SER A 448 23.95 -16.78 5.72
C SER A 448 24.79 -15.67 6.35
N ASP A 449 25.77 -16.01 7.18
CA ASP A 449 26.54 -15.05 8.01
C ASP A 449 27.32 -13.98 7.21
N ASP A 450 27.64 -14.27 5.95
CA ASP A 450 28.38 -13.44 4.99
C ASP A 450 27.48 -12.56 4.10
N GLU A 451 26.17 -12.77 4.12
CA GLU A 451 25.18 -11.98 3.37
C GLU A 451 24.66 -10.78 4.19
N ASP A 452 24.00 -9.82 3.55
CA ASP A 452 23.18 -8.82 4.23
C ASP A 452 21.86 -8.58 3.50
N ILE A 453 20.86 -8.00 4.19
CA ILE A 453 19.51 -7.86 3.60
C ILE A 453 19.53 -7.09 2.27
N ILE A 454 20.37 -6.06 2.11
CA ILE A 454 20.43 -5.27 0.87
C ILE A 454 21.12 -6.04 -0.27
N SER A 455 22.15 -6.84 0.01
CA SER A 455 22.79 -7.66 -1.01
C SER A 455 21.88 -8.81 -1.47
N ILE A 456 21.10 -9.42 -0.57
CA ILE A 456 20.11 -10.44 -0.91
C ILE A 456 18.99 -9.86 -1.78
N LEU A 457 18.37 -8.75 -1.36
CA LEU A 457 17.32 -8.08 -2.14
C LEU A 457 17.81 -7.68 -3.55
N ARG A 458 19.07 -7.26 -3.67
CA ARG A 458 19.70 -6.96 -4.96
C ARG A 458 19.91 -8.21 -5.80
N GLY A 459 20.41 -9.30 -5.21
CA GLY A 459 20.62 -10.58 -5.88
C GLY A 459 19.32 -11.21 -6.38
N ASP A 460 18.31 -11.29 -5.50
CA ASP A 460 16.97 -11.77 -5.84
C ASP A 460 16.33 -10.97 -6.96
N ASN A 461 16.38 -9.63 -6.88
CA ASN A 461 15.88 -8.76 -7.95
C ASN A 461 16.64 -8.96 -9.28
N TYR A 462 17.95 -9.17 -9.23
CA TYR A 462 18.75 -9.49 -10.41
C TYR A 462 18.33 -10.81 -11.04
N LEU A 463 18.15 -11.88 -10.26
CA LEU A 463 17.68 -13.18 -10.78
C LEU A 463 16.30 -13.07 -11.42
N VAL A 464 15.34 -12.43 -10.74
CA VAL A 464 13.98 -12.26 -11.23
C VAL A 464 13.93 -11.42 -12.51
N MET A 465 14.70 -10.33 -12.56
CA MET A 465 14.86 -9.50 -13.76
C MET A 465 15.50 -10.28 -14.92
N LYS A 466 16.56 -11.04 -14.65
CA LYS A 466 17.24 -11.88 -15.66
C LYS A 466 16.33 -12.95 -16.23
N LEU A 467 15.50 -13.57 -15.40
CA LEU A 467 14.46 -14.51 -15.85
C LEU A 467 13.35 -13.82 -16.67
N GLY A 468 13.34 -12.49 -16.84
CA GLY A 468 12.28 -11.76 -17.52
C GLY A 468 10.95 -11.77 -16.74
N LEU A 469 11.02 -11.98 -15.43
CA LEU A 469 9.89 -12.08 -14.51
C LEU A 469 9.80 -10.84 -13.61
N ARG A 470 8.82 -10.86 -12.72
CA ARG A 470 8.60 -9.88 -11.64
C ARG A 470 8.31 -10.61 -10.34
N HIS A 471 8.62 -10.02 -9.20
CA HIS A 471 8.41 -10.64 -7.88
C HIS A 471 6.97 -11.16 -7.67
N PRO A 472 5.89 -10.43 -8.06
CA PRO A 472 4.52 -10.94 -7.97
C PRO A 472 4.24 -12.17 -8.86
N GLN A 473 4.93 -12.33 -9.99
CA GLN A 473 4.78 -13.49 -10.88
C GLN A 473 5.42 -14.73 -10.25
N THR A 474 6.57 -14.58 -9.57
CA THR A 474 7.23 -15.68 -8.84
C THR A 474 6.56 -16.01 -7.49
N ALA A 475 5.90 -15.04 -6.84
CA ALA A 475 5.13 -15.31 -5.61
C ALA A 475 3.84 -16.09 -5.89
N ARG A 476 3.24 -15.91 -7.09
CA ARG A 476 1.91 -16.43 -7.42
C ARG A 476 1.75 -17.96 -7.25
N PRO A 477 2.67 -18.82 -7.71
CA PRO A 477 2.55 -20.27 -7.52
C PRO A 477 2.61 -20.68 -6.04
N LEU A 478 3.41 -19.97 -5.24
CA LEU A 478 3.52 -20.19 -3.79
C LEU A 478 2.23 -19.75 -3.06
N PHE A 479 1.60 -18.64 -3.47
CA PHE A 479 0.27 -18.29 -2.99
C PHE A 479 -0.81 -19.28 -3.43
N HIS A 480 -0.70 -19.89 -4.62
CA HIS A 480 -1.63 -20.94 -5.01
C HIS A 480 -1.55 -22.13 -4.04
N ILE A 481 -0.34 -22.60 -3.71
CA ILE A 481 -0.13 -23.67 -2.70
C ILE A 481 -0.69 -23.25 -1.34
N TRP A 482 -0.39 -22.03 -0.87
CA TRP A 482 -0.94 -21.55 0.39
C TRP A 482 -2.47 -21.50 0.39
N ASN A 483 -3.08 -21.09 -0.72
CA ASN A 483 -4.54 -21.07 -0.87
C ASN A 483 -5.14 -22.48 -0.93
N MET A 484 -4.43 -23.49 -1.42
CA MET A 484 -4.84 -24.90 -1.28
C MET A 484 -4.82 -25.35 0.20
N ILE A 485 -3.81 -24.94 0.99
CA ILE A 485 -3.74 -25.24 2.42
C ILE A 485 -4.89 -24.55 3.16
N VAL A 486 -5.14 -23.25 2.90
CA VAL A 486 -6.27 -22.50 3.47
C VAL A 486 -7.60 -23.17 3.09
N ARG A 487 -7.76 -23.69 1.87
CA ARG A 487 -8.95 -24.43 1.45
C ARG A 487 -9.18 -25.69 2.28
N ASP A 488 -8.12 -26.42 2.63
CA ASP A 488 -8.24 -27.55 3.55
C ASP A 488 -8.50 -27.13 5.00
N VAL A 489 -8.04 -25.95 5.45
CA VAL A 489 -8.50 -25.38 6.74
C VAL A 489 -10.01 -25.13 6.74
N GLU A 490 -10.55 -24.51 5.67
CA GLU A 490 -12.00 -24.26 5.55
C GLU A 490 -12.84 -25.53 5.60
N LEU A 491 -12.30 -26.64 5.07
CA LEU A 491 -12.92 -27.96 5.07
C LEU A 491 -12.64 -28.77 6.36
N ASN A 492 -11.94 -28.19 7.34
CA ASN A 492 -11.48 -28.84 8.58
C ASN A 492 -10.57 -30.07 8.36
N ARG A 493 -9.72 -30.01 7.32
CA ARG A 493 -8.80 -31.06 6.86
C ARG A 493 -7.31 -30.76 7.07
N LEU A 494 -6.95 -29.59 7.61
CA LEU A 494 -5.56 -29.09 7.73
C LEU A 494 -4.51 -30.14 8.16
N GLY A 495 -4.83 -31.03 9.10
CA GLY A 495 -3.91 -32.09 9.54
C GLY A 495 -3.60 -33.18 8.52
N ARG A 496 -4.20 -33.13 7.32
CA ARG A 496 -4.12 -34.13 6.25
C ARG A 496 -3.82 -33.56 4.85
N PHE A 497 -3.53 -32.26 4.72
CA PHE A 497 -3.37 -31.62 3.41
C PHE A 497 -2.39 -32.36 2.47
N TRP A 498 -1.19 -32.65 2.99
CA TRP A 498 -0.15 -33.42 2.32
C TRP A 498 -0.37 -34.94 2.33
N GLU A 499 -1.43 -35.44 2.98
CA GLU A 499 -1.85 -36.84 2.92
C GLU A 499 -2.75 -37.09 1.71
N HIS A 500 -3.55 -36.10 1.30
CA HIS A 500 -4.51 -36.23 0.20
C HIS A 500 -3.90 -36.03 -1.18
N PHE A 501 -3.02 -35.05 -1.38
CA PHE A 501 -2.43 -34.77 -2.69
C PHE A 501 -1.14 -35.57 -2.93
N GLU A 502 -0.99 -36.12 -4.13
CA GLU A 502 0.25 -36.71 -4.62
C GLU A 502 1.11 -35.66 -5.33
N TYR A 503 0.51 -34.93 -6.28
CA TYR A 503 1.13 -33.80 -6.98
C TYR A 503 0.05 -32.83 -7.48
N ILE A 504 0.46 -31.59 -7.76
CA ILE A 504 -0.31 -30.63 -8.56
C ILE A 504 0.23 -30.57 -9.98
N LEU A 505 -0.62 -30.17 -10.93
CA LEU A 505 -0.21 -29.81 -12.27
C LEU A 505 0.00 -28.30 -12.34
N TYR A 506 1.15 -27.85 -12.87
CA TYR A 506 1.44 -26.42 -13.03
C TYR A 506 2.26 -26.19 -14.31
N ASN A 507 1.71 -25.44 -15.27
CA ASN A 507 2.26 -25.23 -16.62
C ASN A 507 2.75 -26.54 -17.29
N GLY A 508 1.94 -27.59 -17.17
CA GLY A 508 2.24 -28.94 -17.69
C GLY A 508 3.17 -29.79 -16.81
N GLN A 509 3.85 -29.20 -15.82
CA GLN A 509 4.73 -29.92 -14.90
C GLN A 509 3.95 -30.63 -13.80
N LYS A 510 4.50 -31.72 -13.27
CA LYS A 510 4.11 -32.29 -11.98
C LYS A 510 4.93 -31.63 -10.88
N VAL A 511 4.27 -30.93 -9.98
CA VAL A 511 4.90 -30.34 -8.78
C VAL A 511 4.38 -31.09 -7.56
N PHE A 512 5.30 -31.70 -6.84
CA PHE A 512 5.04 -32.46 -5.63
C PHE A 512 5.13 -31.55 -4.41
N LEU A 513 4.33 -31.86 -3.39
CA LEU A 513 4.13 -31.02 -2.21
C LEU A 513 4.11 -31.86 -0.94
N LYS A 514 4.74 -31.35 0.12
CA LYS A 514 4.65 -31.91 1.46
C LYS A 514 4.70 -30.80 2.49
N GLY A 515 3.91 -30.92 3.54
CA GLY A 515 3.87 -29.94 4.63
C GLY A 515 4.23 -30.57 5.96
N GLY A 516 4.78 -29.77 6.86
CA GLY A 516 5.01 -30.12 8.25
C GLY A 516 4.59 -28.96 9.15
N GLY A 517 3.84 -29.25 10.21
CA GLY A 517 3.59 -28.27 11.27
C GLY A 517 4.79 -28.19 12.23
N SER A 518 5.23 -26.98 12.55
CA SER A 518 6.23 -26.74 13.60
C SER A 518 5.64 -26.84 15.01
N LYS A 519 6.50 -26.95 16.03
CA LYS A 519 6.09 -27.01 17.46
C LYS A 519 5.61 -25.67 18.04
N GLY A 520 5.53 -24.59 17.25
CA GLY A 520 5.18 -23.26 17.73
C GLY A 520 4.73 -22.33 16.60
N TRP A 521 5.20 -21.09 16.63
CA TRP A 521 5.19 -20.16 15.50
C TRP A 521 6.50 -19.35 15.49
N GLN A 522 6.88 -18.85 14.32
CA GLN A 522 8.06 -18.03 14.05
C GLN A 522 7.57 -16.61 13.73
N GLU A 523 8.24 -15.59 14.24
CA GLU A 523 7.90 -14.20 13.93
C GLU A 523 8.69 -13.71 12.71
N SER A 524 8.09 -12.80 11.94
CA SER A 524 8.73 -12.19 10.78
C SER A 524 9.92 -11.30 11.14
N LEU A 525 10.89 -11.21 10.23
CA LEU A 525 12.02 -10.28 10.33
C LEU A 525 11.60 -8.81 10.16
N PHE A 526 10.46 -8.57 9.49
CA PHE A 526 10.08 -7.27 8.96
C PHE A 526 8.93 -6.63 9.76
N ASP A 527 8.88 -6.79 11.08
CA ASP A 527 7.88 -6.17 12.00
C ASP A 527 6.39 -6.14 11.56
N ASP A 528 5.99 -6.98 10.62
CA ASP A 528 4.82 -6.77 9.76
C ASP A 528 3.63 -7.64 10.15
N GLU A 529 3.62 -8.03 11.43
CA GLU A 529 2.69 -8.92 12.11
C GLU A 529 2.58 -10.33 11.50
N ILE A 530 3.37 -10.67 10.47
CA ILE A 530 3.39 -12.01 9.89
C ILE A 530 4.00 -13.00 10.89
N LEU A 531 3.29 -14.13 11.04
CA LEU A 531 3.74 -15.27 11.80
C LEU A 531 3.74 -16.50 10.88
N GLY A 532 4.76 -17.34 11.01
CA GLY A 532 4.92 -18.62 10.33
C GLY A 532 4.72 -19.78 11.28
N LYS A 533 4.31 -20.93 10.77
CA LYS A 533 4.04 -22.15 11.54
C LYS A 533 4.27 -23.42 10.73
N PHE A 534 4.32 -23.32 9.40
CA PHE A 534 4.49 -24.44 8.50
C PHE A 534 5.84 -24.43 7.83
N GLN A 535 6.30 -25.63 7.51
CA GLN A 535 7.38 -25.89 6.58
C GLN A 535 6.74 -26.58 5.37
N ILE A 536 7.08 -26.10 4.18
CA ILE A 536 6.54 -26.58 2.91
C ILE A 536 7.74 -27.02 2.07
N GLU A 537 7.73 -28.30 1.69
CA GLU A 537 8.65 -28.92 0.74
C GLU A 537 7.93 -29.01 -0.61
N ILE A 538 8.53 -28.44 -1.65
CA ILE A 538 7.99 -28.29 -2.99
C ILE A 538 9.06 -28.77 -3.96
N TRP A 539 8.75 -29.73 -4.83
CA TRP A 539 9.74 -30.23 -5.78
C TRP A 539 9.17 -30.64 -7.12
N ARG A 540 10.03 -30.66 -8.13
CA ARG A 540 9.78 -31.28 -9.45
C ARG A 540 10.91 -32.26 -9.72
N GLU A 541 10.56 -33.49 -10.08
CA GLU A 541 11.57 -34.49 -10.47
C GLU A 541 12.15 -34.15 -11.86
N PRO A 542 13.48 -33.99 -12.03
CA PRO A 542 14.08 -33.78 -13.35
C PRO A 542 13.95 -35.04 -14.21
N ASN A 543 13.42 -34.86 -15.42
CA ASN A 543 13.24 -35.95 -16.39
C ASN A 543 14.58 -36.34 -17.04
N GLN A 544 14.56 -37.25 -18.03
CA GLN A 544 15.78 -37.70 -18.70
C GLN A 544 16.41 -36.59 -19.56
N ASP A 545 15.59 -35.75 -20.20
CA ASP A 545 16.04 -34.64 -21.06
C ASP A 545 16.64 -33.51 -20.22
N ASP A 546 16.02 -33.13 -19.09
CA ASP A 546 16.53 -32.16 -18.12
C ASP A 546 17.96 -32.56 -17.67
N LYS A 547 18.16 -33.85 -17.35
CA LYS A 547 19.45 -34.40 -16.92
C LYS A 547 20.48 -34.44 -18.06
N ALA A 548 20.07 -34.87 -19.24
CA ALA A 548 20.92 -34.92 -20.42
C ALA A 548 21.38 -33.52 -20.86
N PHE A 549 20.49 -32.52 -20.76
CA PHE A 549 20.81 -31.12 -21.01
C PHE A 549 21.89 -30.60 -20.06
N LEU A 550 21.73 -30.80 -18.75
CA LEU A 550 22.70 -30.33 -17.76
C LEU A 550 24.06 -31.04 -17.89
N LEU A 551 24.08 -32.36 -18.08
CA LEU A 551 25.33 -33.11 -18.32
C LEU A 551 26.06 -32.66 -19.60
N LYS A 552 25.31 -32.27 -20.65
CA LYS A 552 25.88 -31.73 -21.88
C LYS A 552 26.40 -30.29 -21.70
N LYS A 553 25.73 -29.49 -20.88
CA LYS A 553 26.06 -28.07 -20.64
C LYS A 553 27.24 -27.92 -19.66
N TYR A 554 27.34 -28.82 -18.68
CA TYR A 554 28.33 -28.82 -17.60
C TYR A 554 29.14 -30.13 -17.58
N PRO A 555 29.91 -30.45 -18.65
CA PRO A 555 30.62 -31.74 -18.75
C PRO A 555 31.77 -31.89 -17.76
N ASP A 556 32.38 -30.78 -17.33
CA ASP A 556 33.54 -30.74 -16.43
C ASP A 556 33.15 -30.55 -14.95
N LEU A 557 31.85 -30.41 -14.65
CA LEU A 557 31.35 -30.17 -13.30
C LEU A 557 31.41 -31.46 -12.47
N ALA A 558 31.97 -31.39 -11.25
CA ALA A 558 32.11 -32.57 -10.40
C ALA A 558 30.74 -33.16 -10.01
N ASN A 559 30.68 -34.48 -9.80
CA ASN A 559 29.42 -35.19 -9.55
C ASN A 559 28.65 -34.68 -8.33
N ASP A 560 29.36 -34.24 -7.29
CA ASP A 560 28.82 -33.63 -6.07
C ASP A 560 28.31 -32.21 -6.31
N GLN A 561 29.03 -31.39 -7.08
CA GLN A 561 28.54 -30.07 -7.52
C GLN A 561 27.30 -30.18 -8.41
N MET A 562 27.29 -31.10 -9.38
CA MET A 562 26.12 -31.41 -10.22
C MET A 562 24.93 -31.87 -9.38
N ALA A 563 25.15 -32.72 -8.37
CA ALA A 563 24.10 -33.14 -7.43
C ALA A 563 23.58 -31.97 -6.56
N ALA A 564 24.44 -31.06 -6.11
CA ALA A 564 24.07 -29.87 -5.35
C ALA A 564 23.26 -28.89 -6.20
N MET A 565 23.69 -28.61 -7.44
CA MET A 565 22.96 -27.80 -8.41
C MET A 565 21.57 -28.40 -8.70
N LEU A 566 21.52 -29.70 -9.01
CA LEU A 566 20.25 -30.41 -9.24
C LEU A 566 19.32 -30.33 -8.03
N LYS A 567 19.83 -30.50 -6.80
CA LYS A 567 19.04 -30.38 -5.57
C LYS A 567 18.43 -28.98 -5.45
N LYS A 568 19.25 -27.93 -5.57
CA LYS A 568 18.82 -26.52 -5.47
C LYS A 568 17.83 -26.11 -6.57
N LEU A 569 18.02 -26.57 -7.80
CA LEU A 569 17.12 -26.32 -8.92
C LEU A 569 15.76 -27.02 -8.75
N SER A 570 15.76 -28.24 -8.20
CA SER A 570 14.59 -29.12 -8.22
C SER A 570 13.76 -29.14 -6.94
N HIS A 571 14.31 -28.71 -5.81
CA HIS A 571 13.65 -28.71 -4.50
C HIS A 571 13.72 -27.33 -3.85
N ILE A 572 12.55 -26.83 -3.46
CA ILE A 572 12.38 -25.71 -2.55
C ILE A 572 11.89 -26.26 -1.23
N TYR A 573 12.56 -25.88 -0.15
CA TYR A 573 12.07 -26.04 1.21
C TYR A 573 11.87 -24.63 1.76
N THR A 574 10.72 -24.32 2.35
CA THR A 574 10.38 -22.92 2.67
C THR A 574 9.28 -22.80 3.72
N GLY A 575 9.05 -21.60 4.25
CA GLY A 575 7.93 -21.29 5.15
C GLY A 575 6.72 -20.71 4.41
N GLU A 576 5.52 -20.81 4.99
CA GLU A 576 4.31 -20.18 4.39
C GLU A 576 4.35 -18.63 4.42
N MET A 577 5.27 -18.06 5.18
CA MET A 577 5.54 -16.61 5.20
C MET A 577 6.20 -16.12 3.91
N VAL A 578 7.03 -16.95 3.26
CA VAL A 578 7.89 -16.55 2.14
C VAL A 578 7.14 -15.99 0.93
N PRO A 579 5.97 -16.51 0.46
CA PRO A 579 5.19 -15.81 -0.57
C PRO A 579 4.83 -14.36 -0.21
N TYR A 580 4.61 -14.05 1.08
CA TYR A 580 4.38 -12.68 1.53
C TYR A 580 5.67 -11.85 1.55
N TYR A 581 6.82 -12.42 1.90
CA TYR A 581 8.11 -11.71 1.83
C TYR A 581 8.50 -11.37 0.39
N ILE A 582 8.28 -12.30 -0.54
CA ILE A 582 8.50 -12.09 -1.97
C ILE A 582 7.58 -10.98 -2.47
N MET A 583 6.29 -11.02 -2.11
CA MET A 583 5.34 -10.00 -2.53
C MET A 583 5.63 -8.62 -1.91
N ARG A 584 5.86 -8.56 -0.60
CA ARG A 584 6.02 -7.29 0.14
C ARG A 584 7.36 -6.62 -0.12
N TYR A 585 8.44 -7.41 -0.14
CA TYR A 585 9.82 -6.91 -0.09
C TYR A 585 10.71 -7.48 -1.19
N GLY A 586 10.26 -8.41 -2.03
CA GLY A 586 11.11 -9.08 -3.03
C GLY A 586 12.20 -9.99 -2.42
N PHE A 587 11.98 -10.49 -1.21
CA PHE A 587 12.93 -11.30 -0.43
C PHE A 587 12.57 -12.79 -0.46
N TYR A 588 13.50 -13.66 -0.86
CA TYR A 588 13.29 -15.12 -1.01
C TYR A 588 14.02 -15.94 0.05
N GLU A 589 14.46 -15.27 1.13
CA GLU A 589 15.52 -15.71 2.05
C GLU A 589 16.92 -15.73 1.40
N GLY A 590 17.97 -15.54 2.19
CA GLY A 590 19.37 -15.69 1.74
C GLY A 590 19.71 -17.14 1.42
N HIS A 591 20.99 -17.46 1.24
CA HIS A 591 21.45 -18.81 0.86
C HIS A 591 21.41 -19.84 2.00
N THR A 592 20.22 -20.05 2.56
CA THR A 592 19.91 -21.06 3.58
C THR A 592 19.29 -22.31 2.94
N ASP A 593 19.09 -23.37 3.74
CA ASP A 593 18.27 -24.53 3.33
C ASP A 593 16.77 -24.20 3.12
N TYR A 594 16.30 -22.99 3.50
CA TYR A 594 14.90 -22.55 3.40
C TYR A 594 14.63 -21.56 2.24
N ARG A 595 15.64 -21.32 1.40
CA ARG A 595 15.58 -20.40 0.27
C ARG A 595 14.56 -20.86 -0.78
N ALA A 596 13.60 -19.99 -1.10
CA ALA A 596 12.65 -20.21 -2.20
C ALA A 596 13.22 -19.64 -3.51
N ASP A 597 14.34 -20.17 -4.00
CA ASP A 597 15.11 -19.51 -5.06
C ASP A 597 14.29 -19.16 -6.33
N PRO A 598 14.37 -17.92 -6.87
CA PRO A 598 13.61 -17.50 -8.06
C PRO A 598 13.79 -18.41 -9.28
N VAL A 599 14.98 -18.98 -9.47
CA VAL A 599 15.30 -19.88 -10.58
C VAL A 599 14.66 -21.25 -10.36
N ALA A 600 14.71 -21.77 -9.13
CA ALA A 600 14.01 -23.00 -8.75
C ALA A 600 12.49 -22.84 -8.91
N ILE A 601 11.90 -21.71 -8.47
CA ILE A 601 10.49 -21.39 -8.69
C ILE A 601 10.17 -21.40 -10.19
N ALA A 602 10.98 -20.72 -11.00
CA ALA A 602 10.74 -20.62 -12.44
C ALA A 602 10.76 -21.99 -13.15
N TRP A 603 11.65 -22.90 -12.74
CA TRP A 603 11.77 -24.24 -13.35
C TRP A 603 10.73 -25.24 -12.81
N ILE A 604 10.53 -25.29 -11.48
CA ILE A 604 9.58 -26.22 -10.82
C ILE A 604 8.16 -25.97 -11.32
N PHE A 605 7.72 -24.70 -11.35
CA PHE A 605 6.38 -24.31 -11.81
C PHE A 605 6.30 -24.05 -13.32
N GLY A 606 7.34 -24.38 -14.10
CA GLY A 606 7.34 -24.23 -15.56
C GLY A 606 7.03 -22.81 -16.05
N LEU A 607 7.49 -21.77 -15.33
CA LEU A 607 7.41 -20.37 -15.78
C LEU A 607 8.44 -20.09 -16.89
N LYS A 608 9.56 -20.83 -16.88
CA LYS A 608 10.59 -20.88 -17.94
C LYS A 608 11.03 -22.34 -18.12
N SER A 609 11.47 -22.71 -19.33
CA SER A 609 12.15 -23.99 -19.56
C SER A 609 13.59 -23.96 -19.03
N LEU A 610 14.23 -25.12 -18.90
CA LEU A 610 15.62 -25.19 -18.41
C LEU A 610 16.59 -24.53 -19.38
N GLU A 611 16.37 -24.69 -20.68
CA GLU A 611 17.13 -24.05 -21.75
C GLU A 611 16.97 -22.54 -21.72
N GLN A 612 15.76 -22.05 -21.45
CA GLN A 612 15.51 -20.61 -21.31
C GLN A 612 16.23 -20.04 -20.09
N ILE A 613 16.15 -20.72 -18.94
CA ILE A 613 16.85 -20.31 -17.71
C ILE A 613 18.36 -20.26 -17.96
N GLU A 614 18.91 -21.34 -18.50
CA GLU A 614 20.33 -21.48 -18.81
C GLU A 614 20.85 -20.42 -19.79
N ALA A 615 20.00 -19.97 -20.73
CA ALA A 615 20.34 -18.90 -21.67
C ALA A 615 20.46 -17.51 -21.02
N GLU A 616 19.75 -17.22 -19.93
CA GLU A 616 19.83 -15.90 -19.26
C GLU A 616 21.12 -15.74 -18.41
N PHE A 617 21.79 -16.86 -18.09
CA PHE A 617 22.95 -16.95 -17.20
C PHE A 617 24.25 -17.43 -17.87
N ASP A 618 24.27 -17.49 -19.21
CA ASP A 618 25.50 -17.63 -20.02
C ASP A 618 26.42 -18.83 -19.68
N GLY A 619 25.88 -19.97 -19.21
CA GLY A 619 26.71 -21.11 -18.80
C GLY A 619 27.11 -21.14 -17.33
N ARG A 620 26.46 -20.35 -16.46
CA ARG A 620 26.81 -20.18 -15.05
C ARG A 620 25.65 -20.45 -14.09
N LEU A 621 24.72 -21.33 -14.47
CA LEU A 621 23.57 -21.72 -13.65
C LEU A 621 23.99 -22.37 -12.32
N GLU A 622 25.10 -23.12 -12.31
CA GLU A 622 25.66 -23.67 -11.07
C GLU A 622 26.07 -22.55 -10.10
N GLU A 623 26.96 -21.65 -10.53
CA GLU A 623 27.38 -20.46 -9.76
C GLU A 623 26.16 -19.66 -9.27
N VAL A 624 25.16 -19.43 -10.13
CA VAL A 624 23.94 -18.67 -9.82
C VAL A 624 23.09 -19.32 -8.72
N LEU A 625 23.11 -20.65 -8.59
CA LEU A 625 22.37 -21.37 -7.56
C LEU A 625 23.17 -21.58 -6.27
N THR A 626 24.52 -21.55 -6.34
CA THR A 626 25.40 -21.90 -5.21
C THR A 626 26.10 -20.69 -4.58
N GLN A 627 26.31 -19.58 -5.30
CA GLN A 627 27.07 -18.43 -4.83
C GLN A 627 26.23 -17.45 -3.98
N HIS A 628 26.69 -17.20 -2.75
CA HIS A 628 26.03 -16.28 -1.81
C HIS A 628 26.00 -14.83 -2.30
N PHE A 629 24.94 -14.10 -1.93
CA PHE A 629 24.79 -12.68 -2.23
C PHE A 629 25.53 -11.83 -1.21
N THR A 630 26.86 -11.76 -1.32
CA THR A 630 27.70 -10.93 -0.44
C THR A 630 27.82 -9.49 -0.95
N ARG A 631 28.16 -8.54 -0.07
CA ARG A 631 28.40 -7.13 -0.48
C ARG A 631 29.51 -7.01 -1.53
N GLU A 632 30.58 -7.77 -1.36
CA GLU A 632 31.76 -7.69 -2.21
C GLU A 632 31.46 -8.13 -3.65
N ALA A 633 30.58 -9.13 -3.83
CA ALA A 633 30.17 -9.63 -5.15
C ALA A 633 29.57 -8.51 -6.03
N PHE A 634 28.83 -7.57 -5.43
CA PHE A 634 28.24 -6.43 -6.16
C PHE A 634 29.17 -5.23 -6.34
N THR A 635 30.37 -5.24 -5.75
CA THR A 635 31.38 -4.16 -5.91
C THR A 635 32.44 -4.44 -6.99
N ARG A 636 32.38 -5.61 -7.64
CA ARG A 636 33.40 -6.08 -8.61
C ARG A 636 32.94 -6.10 -10.07
N ASN A 637 31.75 -5.57 -10.38
CA ASN A 637 31.19 -5.43 -11.73
C ASN A 637 31.02 -3.96 -12.11
#